data_AF-K1Q712-F1
#
_entry.id   AF-K1Q712-F1
#
_cell.length_a   1.000
_cell.length_b   1.000
_cell.length_c   1.000
_cell.angle_alpha   90.00
_cell.angle_beta   90.00
_cell.angle_gamma   90.00
#
_symmetry.space_group_name_H-M   'P 1'
#
loop_
_entity.id
_entity.type
_entity.pdbx_description
1 polymer ?
#
loop_
_entity_poly.entity_id
_entity_poly.type
_entity_poly.pdbx_seq_one_letter_code
_entity_poly.pdbx_strand_id
1 'polypeptide(L)'
;MQLQYRVAIEESFARHMETVRKAVAGVPLSIAVDVRFDTPETEPFKHLHHSLDMWHKAKKLAVTMADITKKSACRQLLPWIRPIINHFWWSCSTCRGSVDTLLKWWMAILHHINNKHIWPGGRCRHPEGVTEIENKKWLERDSEAFKQLRLTMDPHNSAQDVHRCDLCETAIVHSYCDVCHVNLCKPCIGDHISDGYDKHKIVPFQERRSTLIYPKCGKHPHKVCELQCKDCNNISICSFCTASEQHRGHIFVHISTVYKAQKETIEKDTEELVNTLSPTYEEIARDLENQLANLDGGYEKLTSAMSKQGEQWHREIDIVINKTKTEINEIKVKHRDILQKHLNEIKQIQSLIKQTLRAINEIEKSTEVFSTIAYSSKIRKFSKIPPKIQVSLPTFIPKPLDREKLYSLFGQITPLSTATEENVLSLHQPKTSVRELLDEPELVATIQTGYEHLRSVTCLNDGSIWTSGESNDIKCFNSKGSLLQTVKEKTGNFPNDIAVDSDGDLLYTNGATGTVYKVKNRQTEELIRLQGWKPGYLCVTSTGDLLVTMCSDDYTQSKVVRYSGSTEKQTIQFDDEGKPLYSGNYYSKYITENRNHDVCVADYMACAVVVVYQDGKLRWRYTGHPSVTKNKPFEPWGITTDSQSHILTADSDNHCIHTLDQNGQFLRYIDNFDLKDPTGLCVDNNDNLFVCEFYKGNVKKIKYLK
;
A
#
# COMPACT_ATOMS: atom_id res chain seq x y z
N MET A 1 -25.91 -2.75 27.69
CA MET A 1 -27.15 -2.75 26.89
C MET A 1 -27.08 -3.62 25.63
N GLN A 2 -26.06 -3.54 24.76
CA GLN A 2 -25.98 -4.41 23.57
C GLN A 2 -25.72 -5.90 23.88
N LEU A 3 -24.98 -6.22 24.95
CA LEU A 3 -24.75 -7.61 25.37
C LEU A 3 -26.02 -8.26 25.96
N GLN A 4 -26.81 -7.52 26.73
CA GLN A 4 -28.09 -7.98 27.29
C GLN A 4 -29.17 -8.16 26.22
N TYR A 5 -29.13 -7.38 25.13
CA TYR A 5 -30.04 -7.54 23.99
C TYR A 5 -29.72 -8.79 23.15
N ARG A 6 -28.43 -9.13 23.02
CA ARG A 6 -27.97 -10.33 22.30
C ARG A 6 -28.36 -11.62 23.04
N VAL A 7 -28.15 -11.64 24.36
CA VAL A 7 -28.53 -12.77 25.23
C VAL A 7 -30.06 -12.97 25.26
N ALA A 8 -30.85 -11.88 25.31
CA ALA A 8 -32.31 -11.96 25.29
C ALA A 8 -32.87 -12.51 23.96
N ILE A 9 -32.22 -12.23 22.83
CA ILE A 9 -32.60 -12.75 21.51
C ILE A 9 -32.23 -14.23 21.37
N GLU A 10 -31.05 -14.63 21.83
CA GLU A 10 -30.62 -16.04 21.81
C GLU A 10 -31.50 -16.92 22.71
N GLU A 11 -31.86 -16.44 23.90
CA GLU A 11 -32.78 -17.16 24.79
C GLU A 11 -34.24 -17.18 24.27
N SER A 12 -34.67 -16.14 23.55
CA SER A 12 -35.99 -16.12 22.90
C SER A 12 -36.04 -17.09 21.72
N PHE A 13 -34.97 -17.15 20.93
CA PHE A 13 -34.82 -18.07 19.80
C PHE A 13 -34.74 -19.54 20.25
N ALA A 14 -33.99 -19.83 21.31
CA ALA A 14 -33.89 -21.18 21.88
C ALA A 14 -35.24 -21.66 22.44
N ARG A 15 -36.00 -20.79 23.14
CA ARG A 15 -37.34 -21.11 23.63
C ARG A 15 -38.37 -21.33 22.52
N HIS A 16 -38.27 -20.56 21.43
CA HIS A 16 -39.15 -20.72 20.27
C HIS A 16 -38.86 -22.01 19.51
N MET A 17 -37.58 -22.36 19.33
CA MET A 17 -37.14 -23.62 18.72
C MET A 17 -37.56 -24.85 19.54
N GLU A 18 -37.52 -24.78 20.88
CA GLU A 18 -37.98 -25.88 21.74
C GLU A 18 -39.52 -26.04 21.72
N THR A 19 -40.26 -24.93 21.54
CA THR A 19 -41.72 -24.94 21.37
C THR A 19 -42.12 -25.55 20.02
N VAL A 20 -41.37 -25.24 18.96
CA VAL A 20 -41.52 -25.86 17.63
C VAL A 20 -41.13 -27.34 17.66
N ARG A 21 -40.08 -27.70 18.40
CA ARG A 21 -39.63 -29.10 18.59
C ARG A 21 -40.66 -29.96 19.32
N LYS A 22 -41.36 -29.41 20.33
CA LYS A 22 -42.47 -30.07 21.02
C LYS A 22 -43.77 -30.12 20.22
N ALA A 23 -44.02 -29.13 19.36
CA ALA A 23 -45.22 -29.07 18.52
C ALA A 23 -45.16 -30.00 17.30
N VAL A 24 -43.97 -30.43 16.87
CA VAL A 24 -43.76 -31.23 15.65
C VAL A 24 -43.23 -32.63 15.99
N ALA A 25 -43.74 -33.23 17.06
CA ALA A 25 -43.49 -34.63 17.37
C ALA A 25 -44.01 -35.53 16.22
N GLY A 26 -43.12 -35.91 15.29
CA GLY A 26 -43.34 -37.00 14.34
C GLY A 26 -43.23 -36.70 12.84
N VAL A 27 -42.76 -35.53 12.39
CA VAL A 27 -42.56 -35.27 10.94
C VAL A 27 -41.08 -34.97 10.63
N PRO A 28 -40.42 -35.73 9.72
CA PRO A 28 -39.05 -35.45 9.34
C PRO A 28 -39.00 -34.22 8.43
N LEU A 29 -38.38 -33.15 8.92
CA LEU A 29 -38.08 -31.93 8.16
C LEU A 29 -36.59 -31.87 7.88
N SER A 30 -36.21 -31.91 6.59
CA SER A 30 -34.88 -31.57 6.12
C SER A 30 -34.74 -30.04 6.04
N ILE A 31 -33.98 -29.46 6.97
CA ILE A 31 -33.52 -28.06 6.89
C ILE A 31 -32.00 -28.13 6.82
N ALA A 32 -31.42 -27.67 5.71
CA ALA A 32 -29.98 -27.48 5.62
C ALA A 32 -29.60 -26.20 6.40
N VAL A 33 -28.79 -26.40 7.43
CA VAL A 33 -27.95 -25.37 8.06
C VAL A 33 -26.59 -25.56 7.44
N ASP A 34 -26.05 -24.58 6.72
CA ASP A 34 -24.67 -24.66 6.25
C ASP A 34 -23.73 -24.37 7.43
N VAL A 35 -23.22 -25.46 8.01
CA VAL A 35 -22.00 -25.49 8.79
C VAL A 35 -20.89 -25.79 7.79
N ARG A 36 -20.04 -24.80 7.49
CA ARG A 36 -18.85 -25.00 6.64
C ARG A 36 -17.94 -26.05 7.27
N PHE A 37 -17.83 -27.20 6.64
CA PHE A 37 -16.66 -28.08 6.72
C PHE A 37 -16.32 -28.57 5.31
N ASP A 38 -15.06 -28.38 4.93
CA ASP A 38 -14.43 -29.01 3.77
C ASP A 38 -14.75 -30.50 3.75
N THR A 39 -15.35 -30.98 2.65
CA THR A 39 -15.33 -32.41 2.33
C THR A 39 -15.02 -32.60 0.85
N PRO A 40 -13.99 -33.40 0.51
CA PRO A 40 -13.64 -33.72 -0.86
C PRO A 40 -14.63 -34.72 -1.45
N GLU A 41 -14.91 -34.54 -2.74
CA GLU A 41 -15.57 -35.44 -3.69
C GLU A 41 -16.19 -36.73 -3.13
N THR A 42 -17.50 -36.70 -2.85
CA THR A 42 -18.32 -37.92 -2.89
C THR A 42 -19.67 -37.65 -3.57
N GLU A 43 -20.15 -38.64 -4.31
CA GLU A 43 -21.29 -38.57 -5.26
C GLU A 43 -22.74 -38.67 -4.70
N PRO A 44 -23.11 -38.63 -3.40
CA PRO A 44 -24.49 -38.95 -3.03
C PRO A 44 -25.50 -37.79 -3.15
N PHE A 45 -25.13 -36.58 -3.61
CA PHE A 45 -26.01 -35.39 -3.56
C PHE A 45 -26.39 -34.76 -4.91
N LYS A 46 -26.23 -35.47 -6.04
CA LYS A 46 -26.61 -34.97 -7.39
C LYS A 46 -28.09 -34.62 -7.57
N HIS A 47 -28.97 -35.04 -6.66
CA HIS A 47 -30.42 -34.79 -6.71
C HIS A 47 -30.88 -33.62 -5.82
N LEU A 48 -29.97 -32.97 -5.08
CA LEU A 48 -30.27 -31.74 -4.34
C LEU A 48 -30.17 -30.53 -5.29
N HIS A 49 -31.32 -30.03 -5.73
CA HIS A 49 -31.40 -28.72 -6.38
C HIS A 49 -30.99 -27.64 -5.37
N HIS A 50 -29.87 -26.97 -5.64
CA HIS A 50 -29.44 -25.82 -4.85
C HIS A 50 -30.45 -24.68 -5.03
N SER A 51 -31.24 -24.39 -3.99
CA SER A 51 -32.10 -23.22 -3.95
C SER A 51 -31.32 -22.04 -3.34
N LEU A 52 -31.34 -20.89 -4.01
CA LEU A 52 -30.84 -19.60 -3.48
C LEU A 52 -31.18 -19.47 -1.98
N ASP A 53 -30.20 -19.14 -1.14
CA ASP A 53 -30.42 -19.00 0.30
C ASP A 53 -31.42 -17.86 0.59
N MET A 54 -32.67 -18.24 0.81
CA MET A 54 -33.81 -17.34 1.01
C MET A 54 -33.68 -16.58 2.33
N TRP A 55 -32.99 -17.17 3.30
CA TRP A 55 -32.72 -16.54 4.59
C TRP A 55 -31.73 -15.38 4.44
N HIS A 56 -30.63 -15.60 3.72
CA HIS A 56 -29.68 -14.52 3.41
C HIS A 56 -30.34 -13.39 2.58
N LYS A 57 -31.21 -13.73 1.62
CA LYS A 57 -31.98 -12.71 0.88
C LYS A 57 -32.95 -11.92 1.77
N ALA A 58 -33.69 -12.58 2.65
CA ALA A 58 -34.58 -11.91 3.59
C ALA A 58 -33.82 -11.01 4.59
N LYS A 59 -32.65 -11.48 5.07
CA LYS A 59 -31.76 -10.70 5.94
C LYS A 59 -31.19 -9.48 5.20
N LYS A 60 -30.71 -9.65 3.97
CA LYS A 60 -30.21 -8.55 3.14
C LYS A 60 -31.30 -7.51 2.87
N LEU A 61 -32.50 -7.97 2.50
CA LEU A 61 -33.66 -7.10 2.30
C LEU A 61 -33.99 -6.29 3.57
N ALA A 62 -33.95 -6.93 4.74
CA ALA A 62 -34.20 -6.26 6.02
C ALA A 62 -33.20 -5.12 6.29
N VAL A 63 -31.90 -5.39 6.06
CA VAL A 63 -30.83 -4.41 6.24
C VAL A 63 -30.97 -3.26 5.24
N THR A 64 -31.18 -3.56 3.95
CA THR A 64 -31.36 -2.53 2.92
C THR A 64 -32.56 -1.64 3.21
N MET A 65 -33.68 -2.21 3.64
CA MET A 65 -34.86 -1.44 4.01
C MET A 65 -34.63 -0.57 5.26
N ALA A 66 -33.91 -1.09 6.26
CA ALA A 66 -33.54 -0.32 7.44
C ALA A 66 -32.65 0.89 7.06
N ASP A 67 -31.72 0.72 6.14
CA ASP A 67 -30.88 1.81 5.64
C ASP A 67 -31.68 2.88 4.88
N ILE A 68 -32.64 2.48 4.05
CA ILE A 68 -33.52 3.43 3.34
C ILE A 68 -34.30 4.30 4.33
N THR A 69 -34.78 3.72 5.44
CA THR A 69 -35.53 4.48 6.46
C THR A 69 -34.70 5.51 7.23
N LYS A 70 -33.36 5.48 7.13
CA LYS A 70 -32.50 6.52 7.72
C LYS A 70 -32.70 7.88 7.04
N LYS A 71 -33.13 7.90 5.78
CA LYS A 71 -33.49 9.13 5.06
C LYS A 71 -34.84 9.66 5.58
N SER A 72 -34.90 10.94 5.96
CA SER A 72 -36.10 11.56 6.57
C SER A 72 -37.36 11.40 5.72
N ALA A 73 -37.25 11.53 4.40
CA ALA A 73 -38.33 11.36 3.42
C ALA A 73 -38.85 9.91 3.29
N CYS A 74 -38.11 8.91 3.79
CA CYS A 74 -38.45 7.49 3.70
C CYS A 74 -38.80 6.85 5.06
N ARG A 75 -38.81 7.63 6.15
CA ARG A 75 -39.04 7.14 7.52
C ARG A 75 -40.40 6.45 7.69
N GLN A 76 -41.39 6.81 6.86
CA GLN A 76 -42.71 6.16 6.84
C GLN A 76 -42.70 4.68 6.43
N LEU A 77 -41.58 4.15 5.89
CA LEU A 77 -41.41 2.71 5.59
C LEU A 77 -41.09 1.87 6.82
N LEU A 78 -40.63 2.47 7.92
CA LEU A 78 -40.18 1.73 9.11
C LEU A 78 -41.23 0.74 9.67
N PRO A 79 -42.53 1.09 9.78
CA PRO A 79 -43.56 0.16 10.23
C PRO A 79 -43.87 -0.97 9.22
N TRP A 80 -43.44 -0.82 7.97
CA TRP A 80 -43.72 -1.75 6.87
C TRP A 80 -42.62 -2.80 6.66
N ILE A 81 -41.41 -2.62 7.23
CA ILE A 81 -40.27 -3.55 7.05
C ILE A 81 -40.65 -4.99 7.41
N ARG A 82 -41.19 -5.21 8.61
CA ARG A 82 -41.53 -6.56 9.08
C ARG A 82 -42.66 -7.22 8.25
N PRO A 83 -43.78 -6.54 7.94
CA PRO A 83 -44.78 -7.05 7.01
C PRO A 83 -44.21 -7.44 5.63
N ILE A 84 -43.31 -6.63 5.08
CA ILE A 84 -42.70 -6.88 3.77
C ILE A 84 -41.82 -8.13 3.80
N ILE A 85 -40.98 -8.30 4.83
CA ILE A 85 -40.16 -9.51 5.00
C ILE A 85 -41.03 -10.75 5.20
N ASN A 86 -42.10 -10.64 5.99
CA ASN A 86 -43.04 -11.76 6.19
C ASN A 86 -43.75 -12.13 4.88
N HIS A 87 -44.13 -11.14 4.08
CA HIS A 87 -44.73 -11.36 2.77
C HIS A 87 -43.73 -11.98 1.78
N PHE A 88 -42.45 -11.63 1.86
CA PHE A 88 -41.39 -12.27 1.08
C PHE A 88 -41.32 -13.76 1.40
N TRP A 89 -41.24 -14.11 2.69
CA TRP A 89 -41.25 -15.49 3.16
C TRP A 89 -42.49 -16.27 2.75
N TRP A 90 -43.66 -15.63 2.80
CA TRP A 90 -44.91 -16.24 2.36
C TRP A 90 -44.93 -16.46 0.84
N SER A 91 -44.48 -15.48 0.05
CA SER A 91 -44.40 -15.60 -1.42
C SER A 91 -43.48 -16.76 -1.81
N CYS A 92 -42.36 -16.86 -1.10
CA CYS A 92 -41.36 -17.92 -1.17
C CYS A 92 -41.88 -19.31 -0.84
N SER A 93 -42.66 -19.47 0.23
CA SER A 93 -43.21 -20.77 0.63
C SER A 93 -44.38 -21.21 -0.26
N THR A 94 -45.09 -20.26 -0.86
CA THR A 94 -46.32 -20.52 -1.61
C THR A 94 -46.10 -20.68 -3.12
N CYS A 95 -44.92 -20.33 -3.64
CA CYS A 95 -44.64 -20.39 -5.08
C CYS A 95 -44.41 -21.80 -5.64
N ARG A 96 -44.22 -22.81 -4.78
CA ARG A 96 -44.01 -24.23 -5.17
C ARG A 96 -42.96 -24.41 -6.29
N GLY A 97 -41.88 -23.63 -6.24
CA GLY A 97 -40.77 -23.69 -7.21
C GLY A 97 -40.99 -22.91 -8.52
N SER A 98 -42.14 -22.27 -8.73
CA SER A 98 -42.39 -21.43 -9.91
C SER A 98 -41.90 -19.99 -9.67
N VAL A 99 -40.93 -19.55 -10.47
CA VAL A 99 -40.38 -18.18 -10.43
C VAL A 99 -41.46 -17.15 -10.78
N ASP A 100 -42.26 -17.38 -11.82
CA ASP A 100 -43.36 -16.48 -12.20
C ASP A 100 -44.39 -16.31 -11.08
N THR A 101 -44.69 -17.39 -10.38
CA THR A 101 -45.62 -17.37 -9.24
C THR A 101 -45.01 -16.64 -8.05
N LEU A 102 -43.71 -16.83 -7.78
CA LEU A 102 -42.97 -16.11 -6.75
C LEU A 102 -42.97 -14.60 -7.02
N LEU A 103 -42.61 -14.18 -8.24
CA LEU A 103 -42.54 -12.77 -8.62
C LEU A 103 -43.94 -12.12 -8.59
N LYS A 104 -44.96 -12.83 -9.07
CA LYS A 104 -46.35 -12.38 -8.99
C LYS A 104 -46.80 -12.11 -7.56
N TRP A 105 -46.50 -13.02 -6.63
CA TRP A 105 -46.86 -12.84 -5.23
C TRP A 105 -46.01 -11.77 -4.57
N TRP A 106 -44.71 -11.74 -4.86
CA TRP A 106 -43.81 -10.76 -4.30
C TRP A 106 -44.24 -9.33 -4.64
N MET A 107 -44.60 -9.06 -5.90
CA MET A 107 -45.03 -7.73 -6.33
C MET A 107 -46.43 -7.32 -5.82
N ALA A 108 -47.25 -8.29 -5.38
CA ALA A 108 -48.59 -8.01 -4.85
C ALA A 108 -48.58 -7.08 -3.62
N ILE A 109 -47.52 -7.12 -2.81
CA ILE A 109 -47.42 -6.30 -1.59
C ILE A 109 -47.32 -4.81 -1.89
N LEU A 110 -46.80 -4.40 -3.06
CA LEU A 110 -46.78 -2.99 -3.46
C LEU A 110 -48.19 -2.43 -3.67
N HIS A 111 -49.15 -3.29 -4.06
CA HIS A 111 -50.56 -2.91 -4.12
C HIS A 111 -51.18 -2.87 -2.72
N HIS A 112 -50.88 -3.88 -1.89
CA HIS A 112 -51.40 -3.97 -0.52
C HIS A 112 -50.99 -2.76 0.35
N ILE A 113 -49.72 -2.35 0.31
CA ILE A 113 -49.18 -1.24 1.11
C ILE A 113 -49.72 0.13 0.66
N ASN A 114 -50.28 0.20 -0.55
CA ASN A 114 -51.01 1.35 -1.09
C ASN A 114 -52.54 1.26 -0.85
N ASN A 115 -52.99 0.35 0.01
CA ASN A 115 -54.42 0.06 0.25
C ASN A 115 -55.20 -0.41 -1.00
N LYS A 116 -54.54 -0.95 -2.02
CA LYS A 116 -55.18 -1.55 -3.20
C LYS A 116 -55.18 -3.06 -3.07
N HIS A 117 -56.32 -3.63 -2.69
CA HIS A 117 -56.45 -5.08 -2.46
C HIS A 117 -56.92 -5.86 -3.69
N ILE A 118 -57.28 -5.17 -4.78
CA ILE A 118 -57.66 -5.73 -6.08
C ILE A 118 -56.95 -4.93 -7.18
N TRP A 119 -56.37 -5.61 -8.16
CA TRP A 119 -55.66 -4.99 -9.30
C TRP A 119 -55.72 -5.89 -10.56
N PRO A 120 -55.39 -5.36 -11.75
CA PRO A 120 -55.33 -6.16 -12.97
C PRO A 120 -54.35 -7.32 -12.81
N GLY A 121 -54.85 -8.57 -12.80
CA GLY A 121 -54.04 -9.78 -12.65
C GLY A 121 -53.98 -10.42 -11.24
N GLY A 122 -54.65 -9.86 -10.21
CA GLY A 122 -54.73 -10.48 -8.88
C GLY A 122 -55.52 -9.73 -7.79
N ARG A 123 -55.71 -10.38 -6.64
CA ARG A 123 -56.25 -9.81 -5.39
C ARG A 123 -55.44 -10.29 -4.17
N CYS A 124 -55.47 -9.54 -3.08
CA CYS A 124 -54.87 -9.96 -1.80
C CYS A 124 -55.52 -11.26 -1.29
N ARG A 125 -54.72 -12.17 -0.73
CA ARG A 125 -55.16 -13.45 -0.16
C ARG A 125 -55.19 -13.39 1.37
N HIS A 126 -56.18 -12.67 1.89
CA HIS A 126 -56.52 -12.64 3.32
C HIS A 126 -58.05 -12.55 3.48
N PRO A 127 -58.63 -12.99 4.61
CA PRO A 127 -60.08 -12.93 4.86
C PRO A 127 -60.59 -11.48 4.88
N GLU A 128 -61.76 -11.22 4.29
CA GLU A 128 -62.39 -9.90 4.31
C GLU A 128 -62.66 -9.44 5.75
N GLY A 129 -62.14 -8.26 6.12
CA GLY A 129 -62.31 -7.66 7.46
C GLY A 129 -61.08 -7.73 8.38
N VAL A 130 -60.00 -8.42 8.00
CA VAL A 130 -58.73 -8.38 8.76
C VAL A 130 -57.85 -7.24 8.27
N THR A 131 -58.15 -6.02 8.71
CA THR A 131 -57.24 -4.89 8.53
C THR A 131 -56.27 -4.84 9.71
N GLU A 132 -55.04 -5.34 9.54
CA GLU A 132 -53.94 -5.01 10.47
C GLU A 132 -53.60 -3.51 10.33
N ILE A 133 -54.43 -2.65 10.92
CA ILE A 133 -54.12 -1.23 11.05
C ILE A 133 -54.33 -0.83 12.51
N GLU A 134 -53.49 -1.38 13.38
CA GLU A 134 -53.12 -0.63 14.58
C GLU A 134 -51.78 0.06 14.26
N ASN A 135 -51.85 1.38 14.08
CA ASN A 135 -50.72 2.32 13.96
C ASN A 135 -49.90 2.37 12.64
N LYS A 136 -50.41 1.88 11.50
CA LYS A 136 -49.72 2.01 10.19
C LYS A 136 -50.46 3.01 9.27
N LYS A 137 -49.75 3.98 8.69
CA LYS A 137 -50.27 4.82 7.60
C LYS A 137 -49.98 4.16 6.25
N TRP A 138 -50.97 4.15 5.35
CA TRP A 138 -50.80 3.69 3.97
C TRP A 138 -49.81 4.59 3.22
N LEU A 139 -49.02 4.00 2.31
CA LEU A 139 -48.06 4.76 1.53
C LEU A 139 -48.71 5.31 0.26
N GLU A 140 -48.57 6.61 0.03
CA GLU A 140 -48.97 7.25 -1.22
C GLU A 140 -48.03 6.86 -2.36
N ARG A 141 -48.61 6.70 -3.56
CA ARG A 141 -47.91 6.15 -4.74
C ARG A 141 -46.78 7.04 -5.25
N ASP A 142 -46.95 8.35 -5.09
CA ASP A 142 -45.98 9.35 -5.55
C ASP A 142 -44.94 9.71 -4.49
N SER A 143 -45.08 9.17 -3.27
CA SER A 143 -44.14 9.41 -2.18
C SER A 143 -42.76 8.82 -2.48
N GLU A 144 -41.71 9.52 -2.05
CA GLU A 144 -40.33 9.07 -2.22
C GLU A 144 -40.09 7.70 -1.57
N ALA A 145 -40.72 7.49 -0.40
CA ALA A 145 -40.77 6.20 0.28
C ALA A 145 -41.29 5.05 -0.62
N PHE A 146 -42.41 5.25 -1.31
CA PHE A 146 -42.99 4.22 -2.18
C PHE A 146 -42.11 3.96 -3.41
N LYS A 147 -41.49 5.00 -3.98
CA LYS A 147 -40.54 4.89 -5.10
C LYS A 147 -39.29 4.10 -4.72
N GLN A 148 -38.67 4.43 -3.58
CA GLN A 148 -37.49 3.71 -3.07
C GLN A 148 -37.83 2.26 -2.70
N LEU A 149 -39.00 2.02 -2.11
CA LEU A 149 -39.48 0.67 -1.83
C LEU A 149 -39.63 -0.14 -3.13
N ARG A 150 -40.29 0.43 -4.14
CA ARG A 150 -40.44 -0.21 -5.45
C ARG A 150 -39.08 -0.56 -6.06
N LEU A 151 -38.12 0.37 -6.05
CA LEU A 151 -36.76 0.14 -6.56
C LEU A 151 -36.01 -0.99 -5.82
N THR A 152 -36.24 -1.11 -4.51
CA THR A 152 -35.59 -2.14 -3.66
C THR A 152 -36.22 -3.51 -3.85
N MET A 153 -37.53 -3.53 -4.12
CA MET A 153 -38.32 -4.74 -4.27
C MET A 153 -38.35 -5.27 -5.70
N ASP A 154 -37.94 -4.45 -6.67
CA ASP A 154 -37.90 -4.82 -8.07
C ASP A 154 -36.86 -5.94 -8.30
N PRO A 155 -37.27 -7.15 -8.70
CA PRO A 155 -36.35 -8.27 -8.91
C PRO A 155 -35.30 -8.01 -10.02
N HIS A 156 -35.50 -6.97 -10.84
CA HIS A 156 -34.74 -6.69 -12.04
C HIS A 156 -33.34 -6.07 -11.82
N ASN A 157 -32.92 -5.83 -10.56
CA ASN A 157 -31.50 -5.59 -10.22
C ASN A 157 -30.71 -6.88 -9.96
N SER A 158 -31.31 -8.06 -10.17
CA SER A 158 -30.59 -9.32 -10.30
C SER A 158 -31.27 -10.21 -11.36
N ALA A 159 -30.72 -10.17 -12.58
CA ALA A 159 -30.97 -11.03 -13.74
C ALA A 159 -32.29 -10.84 -14.54
N GLN A 160 -32.10 -10.35 -15.77
CA GLN A 160 -32.97 -10.32 -16.97
C GLN A 160 -34.24 -9.43 -16.94
N ASP A 161 -34.14 -8.28 -17.61
CA ASP A 161 -35.23 -7.37 -18.01
C ASP A 161 -36.30 -8.07 -18.85
N VAL A 162 -37.48 -8.37 -18.28
CA VAL A 162 -38.66 -8.70 -19.09
C VAL A 162 -39.33 -7.40 -19.53
N HIS A 163 -38.94 -6.93 -20.70
CA HIS A 163 -39.45 -5.71 -21.31
C HIS A 163 -40.99 -5.76 -21.50
N ARG A 164 -41.68 -4.66 -21.16
CA ARG A 164 -43.15 -4.53 -21.25
C ARG A 164 -43.55 -3.65 -22.43
N CYS A 165 -44.81 -3.76 -22.86
CA CYS A 165 -45.38 -2.87 -23.86
C CYS A 165 -45.43 -1.44 -23.34
N ASP A 166 -44.87 -0.49 -24.07
CA ASP A 166 -44.80 0.92 -23.69
C ASP A 166 -46.17 1.61 -23.82
N LEU A 167 -47.11 1.05 -24.60
CA LEU A 167 -48.44 1.62 -24.80
C LEU A 167 -49.44 1.24 -23.71
N CYS A 168 -49.38 0.01 -23.21
CA CYS A 168 -50.33 -0.47 -22.19
C CYS A 168 -49.68 -0.77 -20.84
N GLU A 169 -48.35 -0.69 -20.75
CA GLU A 169 -47.49 -0.84 -19.57
C GLU A 169 -47.61 -2.19 -18.81
N THR A 170 -48.49 -3.08 -19.27
CA THR A 170 -48.95 -4.25 -18.51
C THR A 170 -48.55 -5.55 -19.20
N ALA A 171 -48.75 -5.65 -20.51
CA ALA A 171 -48.44 -6.85 -21.29
C ALA A 171 -46.94 -6.98 -21.61
N ILE A 172 -46.46 -8.22 -21.72
CA ILE A 172 -45.09 -8.54 -22.12
C ILE A 172 -44.87 -8.09 -23.57
N VAL A 173 -43.71 -7.50 -23.84
CA VAL A 173 -43.36 -7.09 -25.20
C VAL A 173 -43.25 -8.31 -26.12
N HIS A 174 -43.76 -8.16 -27.34
CA HIS A 174 -43.60 -9.18 -28.37
C HIS A 174 -42.89 -8.62 -29.61
N SER A 175 -43.14 -7.35 -29.91
CA SER A 175 -42.64 -6.66 -31.09
C SER A 175 -42.08 -5.30 -30.71
N TYR A 176 -41.29 -4.71 -31.59
CA TYR A 176 -40.67 -3.39 -31.41
C TYR A 176 -40.86 -2.57 -32.68
N CYS A 177 -41.18 -1.28 -32.56
CA CYS A 177 -41.16 -0.37 -33.69
C CYS A 177 -39.78 0.28 -33.80
N ASP A 178 -39.03 -0.03 -34.86
CA ASP A 178 -37.69 0.52 -35.08
C ASP A 178 -37.69 2.02 -35.40
N VAL A 179 -38.82 2.56 -35.85
CA VAL A 179 -38.98 3.98 -36.21
C VAL A 179 -39.36 4.83 -34.99
N CYS A 180 -40.35 4.37 -34.22
CA CYS A 180 -40.82 5.09 -33.04
C CYS A 180 -40.08 4.71 -31.75
N HIS A 181 -39.21 3.70 -31.81
CA HIS A 181 -38.43 3.17 -30.69
C HIS A 181 -39.23 2.67 -29.49
N VAL A 182 -40.44 2.14 -29.73
CA VAL A 182 -41.35 1.66 -28.69
C VAL A 182 -41.52 0.14 -28.70
N ASN A 183 -41.63 -0.43 -27.50
CA ASN A 183 -41.95 -1.82 -27.20
C ASN A 183 -43.46 -2.04 -27.31
N LEU A 184 -43.88 -3.04 -28.08
CA LEU A 184 -45.28 -3.33 -28.37
C LEU A 184 -45.65 -4.77 -28.02
N CYS A 185 -46.78 -4.96 -27.34
CA CYS A 185 -47.43 -6.27 -27.29
C CYS A 185 -48.32 -6.46 -28.54
N LYS A 186 -48.64 -7.72 -28.87
CA LYS A 186 -49.43 -8.04 -30.08
C LYS A 186 -50.71 -7.19 -30.25
N PRO A 187 -51.52 -6.94 -29.20
CA PRO A 187 -52.72 -6.11 -29.33
C PRO A 187 -52.44 -4.65 -29.66
N CYS A 188 -51.39 -4.05 -29.10
CA CYS A 188 -51.09 -2.63 -29.26
C CYS A 188 -50.42 -2.27 -30.59
N ILE A 189 -50.01 -3.25 -31.39
CA ILE A 189 -49.40 -3.01 -32.71
C ILE A 189 -50.40 -2.32 -33.64
N GLY A 190 -51.65 -2.78 -33.65
CA GLY A 190 -52.70 -2.22 -34.53
C GLY A 190 -53.01 -0.76 -34.23
N ASP A 191 -53.09 -0.41 -32.95
CA ASP A 191 -53.30 0.98 -32.51
C ASP A 191 -52.09 1.86 -32.85
N HIS A 192 -50.88 1.33 -32.70
CA HIS A 192 -49.64 2.06 -32.96
C HIS A 192 -49.44 2.45 -34.43
N ILE A 193 -49.82 1.58 -35.37
CA ILE A 193 -49.62 1.81 -36.81
C ILE A 193 -50.81 2.52 -37.50
N SER A 194 -51.79 2.96 -36.72
CA SER A 194 -53.07 3.50 -37.21
C SER A 194 -52.94 4.79 -38.03
N ASP A 195 -51.84 5.54 -37.89
CA ASP A 195 -51.53 6.77 -38.63
C ASP A 195 -50.75 6.55 -39.94
N GLY A 196 -50.51 5.28 -40.32
CA GLY A 196 -49.98 4.86 -41.62
C GLY A 196 -49.02 3.67 -41.53
N TYR A 197 -49.38 2.54 -42.15
CA TYR A 197 -48.61 1.28 -42.09
C TYR A 197 -47.18 1.39 -42.63
N ASP A 198 -46.93 2.25 -43.60
CA ASP A 198 -45.65 2.47 -44.28
C ASP A 198 -44.67 3.34 -43.47
N LYS A 199 -45.16 4.04 -42.45
CA LYS A 199 -44.33 4.91 -41.58
C LYS A 199 -43.67 4.16 -40.44
N HIS A 200 -44.09 2.93 -40.17
CA HIS A 200 -43.64 2.13 -39.04
C HIS A 200 -42.97 0.86 -39.53
N LYS A 201 -41.90 0.44 -38.85
CA LYS A 201 -41.27 -0.85 -39.10
C LYS A 201 -41.31 -1.69 -37.84
N ILE A 202 -42.24 -2.63 -37.82
CA ILE A 202 -42.46 -3.53 -36.69
C ILE A 202 -41.63 -4.79 -36.87
N VAL A 203 -40.72 -5.03 -35.93
CA VAL A 203 -39.84 -6.21 -35.88
C VAL A 203 -40.15 -7.04 -34.63
N PRO A 204 -39.86 -8.36 -34.61
CA PRO A 204 -39.86 -9.13 -33.39
C PRO A 204 -38.97 -8.46 -32.33
N PHE A 205 -39.36 -8.51 -31.06
CA PHE A 205 -38.61 -7.81 -30.00
C PHE A 205 -37.13 -8.27 -29.87
N GLN A 206 -36.85 -9.53 -30.23
CA GLN A 206 -35.49 -10.07 -30.30
C GLN A 206 -34.64 -9.39 -31.38
N GLU A 207 -35.29 -8.89 -32.43
CA GLU A 207 -34.69 -8.16 -33.55
C GLU A 207 -34.86 -6.63 -33.39
N ARG A 208 -35.16 -6.14 -32.19
CA ARG A 208 -35.28 -4.69 -31.94
C ARG A 208 -33.98 -3.98 -32.35
N ARG A 209 -34.13 -2.82 -32.99
CA ARG A 209 -33.03 -2.02 -33.57
C ARG A 209 -32.23 -2.77 -34.65
N SER A 210 -32.82 -3.78 -35.28
CA SER A 210 -32.20 -4.51 -36.41
C SER A 210 -32.15 -3.67 -37.70
N THR A 211 -32.96 -2.63 -37.80
CA THR A 211 -32.88 -1.69 -38.93
C THR A 211 -31.61 -0.84 -38.83
N LEU A 212 -30.69 -1.04 -39.76
CA LEU A 212 -29.48 -0.25 -39.88
C LEU A 212 -29.82 1.23 -40.09
N ILE A 213 -29.41 2.07 -39.15
CA ILE A 213 -29.54 3.52 -39.25
C ILE A 213 -28.29 4.04 -39.97
N TYR A 214 -28.46 4.42 -41.23
CA TYR A 214 -27.39 5.00 -42.02
C TYR A 214 -27.22 6.50 -41.71
N PRO A 215 -25.97 7.01 -41.65
CA PRO A 215 -25.73 8.44 -41.44
C PRO A 215 -26.29 9.27 -42.61
N LYS A 216 -26.78 10.48 -42.33
CA LYS A 216 -27.22 11.41 -43.38
C LYS A 216 -26.01 12.06 -44.07
N CYS A 217 -26.12 12.31 -45.37
CA CYS A 217 -25.06 12.97 -46.12
C CYS A 217 -25.05 14.48 -45.84
N GLY A 218 -23.91 15.00 -45.36
CA GLY A 218 -23.73 16.43 -45.09
C GLY A 218 -23.87 17.33 -46.34
N LYS A 219 -23.56 16.80 -47.54
CA LYS A 219 -23.71 17.54 -48.81
C LYS A 219 -25.07 17.34 -49.48
N HIS A 220 -25.75 16.24 -49.17
CA HIS A 220 -27.03 15.86 -49.78
C HIS A 220 -28.05 15.56 -48.66
N PRO A 221 -28.75 16.59 -48.13
CA PRO A 221 -29.53 16.50 -46.88
C PRO A 221 -30.64 15.44 -46.87
N HIS A 222 -31.14 15.07 -48.05
CA HIS A 222 -32.20 14.08 -48.23
C HIS A 222 -31.69 12.68 -48.63
N LYS A 223 -30.38 12.44 -48.56
CA LYS A 223 -29.76 11.16 -48.92
C LYS A 223 -28.99 10.57 -47.74
N VAL A 224 -29.08 9.26 -47.59
CA VAL A 224 -28.32 8.49 -46.61
C VAL A 224 -26.98 8.05 -47.21
N CYS A 225 -25.98 7.90 -46.35
CA CYS A 225 -24.67 7.39 -46.71
C CYS A 225 -24.65 5.88 -46.47
N GLU A 226 -24.67 5.11 -47.55
CA GLU A 226 -24.63 3.64 -47.52
C GLU A 226 -23.21 3.11 -47.80
N LEU A 227 -22.31 3.97 -48.27
CA LEU A 227 -20.97 3.63 -48.72
C LEU A 227 -19.92 4.33 -47.86
N GLN A 228 -18.78 3.68 -47.68
CA GLN A 228 -17.61 4.21 -46.99
C GLN A 228 -16.45 4.32 -47.98
N CYS A 229 -15.85 5.51 -48.08
CA CYS A 229 -14.70 5.75 -48.94
C CYS A 229 -13.40 5.37 -48.22
N LYS A 230 -12.68 4.36 -48.71
CA LYS A 230 -11.42 3.92 -48.09
C LYS A 230 -10.29 4.93 -48.25
N ASP A 231 -10.26 5.65 -49.37
CA ASP A 231 -9.20 6.62 -49.68
C ASP A 231 -9.38 7.99 -49.00
N CYS A 232 -10.47 8.18 -48.24
CA CYS A 232 -10.79 9.45 -47.57
C CYS A 232 -11.03 9.23 -46.08
N ASN A 233 -10.09 8.58 -45.39
CA ASN A 233 -10.16 8.27 -43.95
C ASN A 233 -11.49 7.62 -43.54
N ASN A 234 -11.99 6.66 -44.34
CA ASN A 234 -13.19 5.90 -44.04
C ASN A 234 -14.46 6.77 -43.84
N ILE A 235 -14.56 7.91 -44.53
CA ILE A 235 -15.75 8.78 -44.48
C ILE A 235 -16.96 8.12 -45.16
N SER A 236 -18.13 8.27 -44.52
CA SER A 236 -19.42 7.78 -45.04
C SER A 236 -20.01 8.73 -46.07
N ILE A 237 -20.34 8.22 -47.25
CA ILE A 237 -20.83 8.99 -48.40
C ILE A 237 -22.09 8.36 -49.02
N CYS A 238 -22.89 9.19 -49.70
CA CYS A 238 -24.06 8.73 -50.45
C CYS A 238 -23.72 8.46 -51.93
N SER A 239 -24.64 7.82 -52.65
CA SER A 239 -24.50 7.50 -54.09
C SER A 239 -24.33 8.71 -55.01
N PHE A 240 -24.67 9.92 -54.56
CA PHE A 240 -24.41 11.15 -55.33
C PHE A 240 -22.98 11.65 -55.12
N CYS A 241 -22.39 11.43 -53.94
CA CYS A 241 -21.01 11.79 -53.67
C CYS A 241 -20.03 10.93 -54.47
N THR A 242 -20.36 9.66 -54.79
CA THR A 242 -19.50 8.80 -55.63
C THR A 242 -19.35 9.32 -57.06
N ALA A 243 -20.36 10.05 -57.56
CA ALA A 243 -20.33 10.69 -58.87
C ALA A 243 -19.73 12.12 -58.84
N SER A 244 -19.37 12.63 -57.66
CA SER A 244 -18.74 13.94 -57.53
C SER A 244 -17.27 13.90 -57.95
N GLU A 245 -16.74 15.01 -58.45
CA GLU A 245 -15.31 15.14 -58.79
C GLU A 245 -14.40 14.82 -57.60
N GLN A 246 -14.86 15.10 -56.37
CA GLN A 246 -14.09 14.89 -55.14
C GLN A 246 -13.80 13.42 -54.83
N HIS A 247 -14.65 12.49 -55.27
CA HIS A 247 -14.49 11.06 -55.00
C HIS A 247 -14.35 10.22 -56.28
N ARG A 248 -14.04 10.88 -57.39
CA ARG A 248 -13.91 10.20 -58.69
C ARG A 248 -12.71 9.26 -58.67
N GLY A 249 -12.97 7.96 -58.83
CA GLY A 249 -11.94 6.92 -58.89
C GLY A 249 -11.54 6.33 -57.52
N HIS A 250 -12.20 6.71 -56.44
CA HIS A 250 -11.93 6.14 -55.11
C HIS A 250 -12.61 4.78 -54.91
N ILE A 251 -12.10 4.00 -53.96
CA ILE A 251 -12.62 2.69 -53.56
C ILE A 251 -13.67 2.84 -52.47
N PHE A 252 -14.84 2.24 -52.72
CA PHE A 252 -15.97 2.26 -51.81
C PHE A 252 -16.30 0.87 -51.30
N VAL A 253 -16.60 0.78 -50.00
CA VAL A 253 -17.11 -0.44 -49.37
C VAL A 253 -18.48 -0.14 -48.77
N HIS A 254 -19.40 -1.09 -48.85
CA HIS A 254 -20.74 -0.91 -48.28
C HIS A 254 -20.66 -0.89 -46.74
N ILE A 255 -21.30 0.09 -46.09
CA ILE A 255 -21.22 0.25 -44.63
C ILE A 255 -21.78 -0.99 -43.91
N SER A 256 -22.76 -1.68 -44.49
CA SER A 256 -23.32 -2.89 -43.89
C SER A 256 -22.30 -4.05 -43.76
N THR A 257 -21.29 -4.14 -44.63
CA THR A 257 -20.26 -5.18 -44.52
C THR A 257 -19.24 -4.83 -43.43
N VAL A 258 -18.87 -3.55 -43.33
CA VAL A 258 -18.01 -3.03 -42.26
C VAL A 258 -18.70 -3.18 -40.90
N TYR A 259 -20.00 -2.86 -40.82
CA TYR A 259 -20.83 -3.04 -39.64
C TYR A 259 -20.82 -4.49 -39.15
N LYS A 260 -21.02 -5.46 -40.06
CA LYS A 260 -21.03 -6.89 -39.71
C LYS A 260 -19.68 -7.36 -39.16
N ALA A 261 -18.58 -7.06 -39.87
CA ALA A 261 -17.24 -7.44 -39.42
C ALA A 261 -16.88 -6.82 -38.06
N GLN A 262 -17.24 -5.55 -37.84
CA GLN A 262 -17.01 -4.90 -36.55
C GLN A 262 -17.89 -5.50 -35.44
N LYS A 263 -19.12 -5.91 -35.77
CA LYS A 263 -20.05 -6.53 -34.81
C LYS A 263 -19.54 -7.90 -34.36
N GLU A 264 -19.01 -8.70 -35.28
CA GLU A 264 -18.35 -9.98 -34.97
C GLU A 264 -17.13 -9.80 -34.06
N THR A 265 -16.35 -8.74 -34.30
CA THR A 265 -15.20 -8.40 -33.42
C THR A 265 -15.67 -8.05 -32.01
N ILE A 266 -16.71 -7.21 -31.88
CA ILE A 266 -17.29 -6.84 -30.58
C ILE A 266 -17.83 -8.07 -29.85
N GLU A 267 -18.46 -9.00 -30.56
CA GLU A 267 -18.97 -10.25 -29.98
C GLU A 267 -17.83 -11.11 -29.44
N LYS A 268 -16.73 -11.26 -30.19
CA LYS A 268 -15.54 -11.98 -29.72
C LYS A 268 -14.89 -11.32 -28.50
N ASP A 269 -14.72 -10.00 -28.52
CA ASP A 269 -14.17 -9.26 -27.38
C ASP A 269 -15.06 -9.41 -26.14
N THR A 270 -16.38 -9.39 -26.33
CA THR A 270 -17.36 -9.60 -25.25
C THR A 270 -17.23 -11.01 -24.67
N GLU A 271 -17.08 -12.02 -25.52
CA GLU A 271 -16.89 -13.41 -25.09
C GLU A 271 -15.62 -13.59 -24.27
N GLU A 272 -14.51 -13.00 -24.71
CA GLU A 272 -13.23 -13.04 -24.01
C GLU A 272 -13.31 -12.31 -22.65
N LEU A 273 -13.91 -11.12 -22.63
CA LEU A 273 -14.11 -10.34 -21.40
C LEU A 273 -14.95 -11.10 -20.37
N VAL A 274 -16.06 -11.71 -20.79
CA VAL A 274 -17.01 -12.36 -19.89
C VAL A 274 -16.52 -13.74 -19.45
N ASN A 275 -15.96 -14.53 -20.36
CA ASN A 275 -15.64 -15.93 -20.08
C ASN A 275 -14.21 -16.15 -19.58
N THR A 276 -13.28 -15.25 -19.91
CA THR A 276 -11.86 -15.42 -19.57
C THR A 276 -11.40 -14.38 -18.56
N LEU A 277 -11.60 -13.08 -18.85
CA LEU A 277 -11.06 -12.02 -18.02
C LEU A 277 -11.85 -11.87 -16.71
N SER A 278 -13.18 -11.70 -16.76
CA SER A 278 -13.99 -11.48 -15.55
C SER A 278 -13.79 -12.57 -14.48
N PRO A 279 -13.83 -13.88 -14.80
CA PRO A 279 -13.66 -14.93 -13.79
C PRO A 279 -12.24 -14.95 -13.20
N THR A 280 -11.22 -14.65 -14.00
CA THR A 280 -9.83 -14.58 -13.53
C THR A 280 -9.64 -13.45 -12.51
N TYR A 281 -10.20 -12.27 -12.79
CA TYR A 281 -10.15 -11.14 -11.85
C TYR A 281 -10.97 -11.41 -10.58
N GLU A 282 -12.11 -12.09 -10.69
CA GLU A 282 -12.91 -12.51 -9.53
C GLU A 282 -12.16 -13.52 -8.64
N GLU A 283 -11.40 -14.45 -9.24
CA GLU A 283 -10.56 -15.38 -8.51
C GLU A 283 -9.42 -14.67 -7.76
N ILE A 284 -8.72 -13.75 -8.41
CA ILE A 284 -7.66 -12.94 -7.78
C ILE A 284 -8.23 -12.14 -6.61
N ALA A 285 -9.39 -11.51 -6.79
CA ALA A 285 -10.05 -10.75 -5.73
C ALA A 285 -10.38 -11.63 -4.52
N ARG A 286 -10.94 -12.83 -4.75
CA ARG A 286 -11.26 -13.79 -3.70
C ARG A 286 -10.02 -14.28 -2.94
N ASP A 287 -8.90 -14.48 -3.64
CA ASP A 287 -7.64 -14.86 -2.97
C ASP A 287 -7.12 -13.74 -2.07
N LEU A 288 -7.11 -12.49 -2.57
CA LEU A 288 -6.71 -11.33 -1.77
C LEU A 288 -7.60 -11.13 -0.54
N GLU A 289 -8.91 -11.30 -0.67
CA GLU A 289 -9.84 -11.24 0.46
C GLU A 289 -9.52 -12.30 1.53
N ASN A 290 -9.16 -13.52 1.10
CA ASN A 290 -8.75 -14.58 2.02
C ASN A 290 -7.40 -14.28 2.70
N GLN A 291 -6.43 -13.73 1.97
CA GLN A 291 -5.15 -13.33 2.55
C GLN A 291 -5.35 -12.23 3.61
N LEU A 292 -6.16 -11.22 3.30
CA LEU A 292 -6.50 -10.14 4.24
C LEU A 292 -7.20 -10.66 5.50
N ALA A 293 -8.15 -11.58 5.36
CA ALA A 293 -8.86 -12.16 6.49
C ALA A 293 -7.96 -12.97 7.44
N ASN A 294 -6.87 -13.56 6.93
CA ASN A 294 -5.95 -14.39 7.70
C ASN A 294 -4.72 -13.61 8.23
N LEU A 295 -4.51 -12.38 7.77
CA LEU A 295 -3.31 -11.58 8.04
C LEU A 295 -3.11 -11.33 9.54
N ASP A 296 -4.14 -10.83 10.20
CA ASP A 296 -4.09 -10.51 11.64
C ASP A 296 -3.77 -11.75 12.48
N GLY A 297 -4.41 -12.88 12.16
CA GLY A 297 -4.15 -14.16 12.84
C GLY A 297 -2.72 -14.68 12.64
N GLY A 298 -2.07 -14.35 11.54
CA GLY A 298 -0.65 -14.63 11.29
C GLY A 298 0.27 -13.84 12.23
N TYR A 299 0.05 -12.52 12.33
CA TYR A 299 0.84 -11.64 13.20
C TYR A 299 0.64 -11.91 14.69
N GLU A 300 -0.58 -12.27 15.10
CA GLU A 300 -0.86 -12.68 16.48
C GLU A 300 -0.06 -13.93 16.89
N LYS A 301 0.07 -14.92 15.99
CA LYS A 301 0.89 -16.11 16.24
C LYS A 301 2.37 -15.77 16.44
N LEU A 302 2.91 -14.87 15.61
CA LEU A 302 4.29 -14.40 15.72
C LEU A 302 4.54 -13.70 17.07
N THR A 303 3.64 -12.78 17.43
CA THR A 303 3.72 -12.04 18.70
C THR A 303 3.63 -12.99 19.90
N SER A 304 2.75 -13.99 19.85
CA SER A 304 2.62 -15.02 20.89
C SER A 304 3.88 -15.85 21.06
N ALA A 305 4.52 -16.26 19.96
CA ALA A 305 5.78 -17.00 20.00
C ALA A 305 6.91 -16.17 20.62
N MET A 306 7.04 -14.90 20.24
CA MET A 306 8.01 -13.97 20.83
C MET A 306 7.79 -13.80 22.34
N SER A 307 6.53 -13.66 22.76
CA SER A 307 6.19 -13.51 24.18
C SER A 307 6.58 -14.75 25.00
N LYS A 308 6.32 -15.96 24.47
CA LYS A 308 6.73 -17.23 25.12
C LYS A 308 8.25 -17.34 25.27
N GLN A 309 9.02 -16.95 24.25
CA GLN A 309 10.49 -16.93 24.32
C GLN A 309 10.98 -15.94 25.38
N GLY A 310 10.36 -14.75 25.44
CA GLY A 310 10.64 -13.74 26.47
C GLY A 310 10.42 -14.26 27.89
N GLU A 311 9.31 -14.95 28.13
CA GLU A 311 9.04 -15.59 29.42
C GLU A 311 10.09 -16.65 29.79
N GLN A 312 10.55 -17.44 28.82
CA GLN A 312 11.59 -18.43 29.06
C GLN A 312 12.92 -17.77 29.46
N TRP A 313 13.31 -16.70 28.78
CA TRP A 313 14.53 -15.96 29.10
C TRP A 313 14.51 -15.34 30.49
N HIS A 314 13.38 -14.76 30.90
CA HIS A 314 13.22 -14.26 32.26
C HIS A 314 13.45 -15.36 33.30
N ARG A 315 12.92 -16.57 33.08
CA ARG A 315 13.13 -17.71 33.98
C ARG A 315 14.60 -18.11 34.09
N GLU A 316 15.31 -18.20 32.97
CA GLU A 316 16.74 -18.56 32.97
C GLU A 316 17.62 -17.51 33.67
N ILE A 317 17.33 -16.23 33.46
CA ILE A 317 18.03 -15.13 34.13
C ILE A 317 17.80 -15.19 35.65
N ASP A 318 16.55 -15.43 36.08
CA ASP A 318 16.22 -15.57 37.50
C ASP A 318 16.95 -16.76 38.15
N ILE A 319 17.10 -17.88 37.44
CA ILE A 319 17.87 -19.04 37.91
C ILE A 319 19.33 -18.64 38.19
N VAL A 320 19.98 -17.91 37.28
CA VAL A 320 21.37 -17.44 37.44
C VAL A 320 21.51 -16.47 38.61
N ILE A 321 20.58 -15.53 38.75
CA ILE A 321 20.55 -14.57 39.86
C ILE A 321 20.44 -15.33 41.19
N ASN A 322 19.51 -16.28 41.28
CA ASN A 322 19.29 -17.05 42.50
C ASN A 322 20.48 -17.93 42.86
N LYS A 323 21.15 -18.53 41.86
CA LYS A 323 22.40 -19.28 42.08
C LYS A 323 23.51 -18.40 42.67
N THR A 324 23.70 -17.20 42.12
CA THR A 324 24.69 -16.25 42.64
C THR A 324 24.36 -15.81 44.07
N LYS A 325 23.07 -15.58 44.38
CA LYS A 325 22.62 -15.29 45.76
C LYS A 325 22.91 -16.46 46.71
N THR A 326 22.74 -17.71 46.28
CA THR A 326 23.08 -18.88 47.11
C THR A 326 24.58 -18.95 47.41
N GLU A 327 25.45 -18.70 46.43
CA GLU A 327 26.90 -18.67 46.62
C GLU A 327 27.33 -17.59 47.63
N ILE A 328 26.73 -16.40 47.57
CA ILE A 328 26.97 -15.33 48.55
C ILE A 328 26.55 -15.76 49.96
N ASN A 329 25.43 -16.46 50.10
CA ASN A 329 24.98 -16.96 51.40
C ASN A 329 25.95 -18.02 51.97
N GLU A 330 26.51 -18.89 51.14
CA GLU A 330 27.54 -19.85 51.57
C GLU A 330 28.82 -19.15 52.06
N ILE A 331 29.28 -18.13 51.33
CA ILE A 331 30.44 -17.32 51.74
C ILE A 331 30.17 -16.64 53.09
N LYS A 332 28.95 -16.09 53.28
CA LYS A 332 28.53 -15.46 54.53
C LYS A 332 28.58 -16.44 55.71
N VAL A 333 28.11 -17.69 55.53
CA VAL A 333 28.18 -18.73 56.56
C VAL A 333 29.64 -19.04 56.90
N LYS A 334 30.50 -19.26 55.90
CA LYS A 334 31.94 -19.52 56.11
C LYS A 334 32.64 -18.39 56.87
N HIS A 335 32.40 -17.12 56.49
CA HIS A 335 32.94 -15.97 57.20
C HIS A 335 32.49 -15.95 58.67
N ARG A 336 31.22 -16.26 58.94
CA ARG A 336 30.67 -16.33 60.30
C ARG A 336 31.36 -17.40 61.12
N ASP A 337 31.56 -18.59 60.55
CA ASP A 337 32.18 -19.72 61.25
C ASP A 337 33.63 -19.43 61.64
N ILE A 338 34.40 -18.81 60.72
CA ILE A 338 35.77 -18.37 61.00
C ILE A 338 35.80 -17.37 62.16
N LEU A 339 34.98 -16.32 62.08
CA LEU A 339 34.92 -15.29 63.12
C LEU A 339 34.48 -15.88 64.47
N GLN A 340 33.49 -16.78 64.47
CA GLN A 340 32.99 -17.40 65.68
C GLN A 340 34.02 -18.32 66.33
N LYS A 341 34.76 -19.10 65.53
CA LYS A 341 35.84 -19.98 66.02
C LYS A 341 36.90 -19.16 66.75
N HIS A 342 37.40 -18.10 66.13
CA HIS A 342 38.41 -17.24 66.75
C HIS A 342 37.89 -16.48 67.97
N LEU A 343 36.62 -16.04 67.96
CA LEU A 343 35.99 -15.45 69.13
C LEU A 343 35.94 -16.43 70.31
N ASN A 344 35.63 -17.70 70.04
CA ASN A 344 35.58 -18.74 71.07
C ASN A 344 36.97 -19.02 71.67
N GLU A 345 38.01 -19.10 70.83
CA GLU A 345 39.41 -19.24 71.26
C GLU A 345 39.84 -18.07 72.17
N ILE A 346 39.53 -16.83 71.79
CA ILE A 346 39.83 -15.64 72.60
C ILE A 346 39.09 -15.69 73.94
N LYS A 347 37.79 -16.06 73.93
CA LYS A 347 37.00 -16.19 75.17
C LYS A 347 37.57 -17.26 76.11
N GLN A 348 38.06 -18.37 75.58
CA GLN A 348 38.73 -19.41 76.39
C GLN A 348 40.00 -18.88 77.05
N ILE A 349 40.85 -18.16 76.29
CA ILE A 349 42.06 -17.52 76.83
C ILE A 349 41.70 -16.50 77.91
N GLN A 350 40.70 -15.64 77.68
CA GLN A 350 40.22 -14.67 78.66
C GLN A 350 39.72 -15.35 79.96
N SER A 351 39.02 -16.48 79.84
CA SER A 351 38.57 -17.26 80.99
C SER A 351 39.76 -17.80 81.81
N LEU A 352 40.76 -18.36 81.12
CA LEU A 352 41.98 -18.87 81.76
C LEU A 352 42.79 -17.77 82.46
N ILE A 353 42.86 -16.58 81.85
CA ILE A 353 43.47 -15.39 82.47
C ILE A 353 42.70 -15.03 83.77
N LYS A 354 41.36 -14.96 83.72
CA LYS A 354 40.53 -14.64 84.90
C LYS A 354 40.73 -15.66 86.02
N GLN A 355 40.78 -16.95 85.71
CA GLN A 355 41.03 -18.00 86.71
C GLN A 355 42.42 -17.88 87.32
N THR A 356 43.44 -17.65 86.49
CA THR A 356 44.82 -17.48 86.95
C THR A 356 44.96 -16.25 87.84
N LEU A 357 44.31 -15.15 87.49
CA LEU A 357 44.34 -13.91 88.27
C LEU A 357 43.67 -14.08 89.64
N ARG A 358 42.56 -14.82 89.73
CA ARG A 358 41.96 -15.17 91.02
C ARG A 358 42.93 -15.96 91.89
N ALA A 359 43.54 -17.02 91.34
CA ALA A 359 44.50 -17.84 92.09
C ALA A 359 45.71 -17.02 92.57
N ILE A 360 46.19 -16.07 91.77
CA ILE A 360 47.28 -15.16 92.17
C ILE A 360 46.82 -14.24 93.31
N ASN A 361 45.62 -13.65 93.21
CA ASN A 361 45.07 -12.75 94.22
C ASN A 361 44.82 -13.46 95.58
N GLU A 362 44.44 -14.75 95.55
CA GLU A 362 44.34 -15.57 96.77
C GLU A 362 45.72 -15.77 97.43
N ILE A 363 46.77 -16.02 96.64
CA ILE A 363 48.15 -16.15 97.14
C ILE A 363 48.64 -14.79 97.69
N GLU A 364 48.37 -13.69 96.98
CA GLU A 364 48.77 -12.33 97.38
C GLU A 364 48.14 -11.90 98.72
N LYS A 365 46.88 -12.26 98.97
CA LYS A 365 46.18 -11.95 100.22
C LYS A 365 46.50 -12.90 101.37
N SER A 366 47.10 -14.05 101.08
CA SER A 366 47.41 -15.06 102.08
C SER A 366 48.70 -14.73 102.84
N THR A 367 48.76 -15.08 104.12
CA THR A 367 49.97 -14.99 104.96
C THR A 367 50.82 -16.27 104.93
N GLU A 368 50.43 -17.27 104.12
CA GLU A 368 51.13 -18.55 103.93
C GLU A 368 52.48 -18.37 103.20
N VAL A 369 53.59 -18.43 103.94
CA VAL A 369 54.95 -18.16 103.43
C VAL A 369 55.37 -19.12 102.30
N PHE A 370 55.05 -20.41 102.40
CA PHE A 370 55.50 -21.41 101.43
C PHE A 370 54.86 -21.22 100.05
N SER A 371 53.56 -20.94 99.99
CA SER A 371 52.81 -20.74 98.74
C SER A 371 53.30 -19.53 97.94
N THR A 372 53.72 -18.48 98.63
CA THR A 372 54.26 -17.25 98.03
C THR A 372 55.69 -17.43 97.53
N ILE A 373 56.56 -18.12 98.28
CA ILE A 373 57.93 -18.43 97.84
C ILE A 373 57.93 -19.42 96.67
N ALA A 374 57.02 -20.40 96.67
CA ALA A 374 56.89 -21.38 95.60
C ALA A 374 56.22 -20.82 94.32
N TYR A 375 55.64 -19.61 94.39
CA TYR A 375 55.00 -19.00 93.22
C TYR A 375 56.03 -18.64 92.15
N SER A 376 55.77 -19.09 90.92
CA SER A 376 56.51 -18.68 89.73
C SER A 376 55.58 -17.97 88.75
N SER A 377 56.08 -16.90 88.14
CA SER A 377 55.28 -16.03 87.26
C SER A 377 54.70 -16.79 86.07
N LYS A 378 53.38 -16.75 85.93
CA LYS A 378 52.65 -17.40 84.82
C LYS A 378 52.46 -16.47 83.60
N ILE A 379 52.98 -15.24 83.62
CA ILE A 379 52.72 -14.23 82.59
C ILE A 379 53.19 -14.64 81.19
N ARG A 380 54.28 -15.40 81.10
CA ARG A 380 54.81 -15.96 79.84
C ARG A 380 53.81 -16.87 79.11
N LYS A 381 52.82 -17.43 79.81
CA LYS A 381 51.76 -18.25 79.19
C LYS A 381 50.76 -17.43 78.39
N PHE A 382 50.65 -16.13 78.67
CA PHE A 382 49.67 -15.21 78.03
C PHE A 382 50.33 -14.11 77.21
N SER A 383 51.66 -14.06 77.14
CA SER A 383 52.41 -13.01 76.43
C SER A 383 52.33 -13.14 74.90
N LYS A 384 51.81 -14.26 74.38
CA LYS A 384 51.54 -14.45 72.95
C LYS A 384 50.11 -14.02 72.63
N ILE A 385 49.94 -12.78 72.15
CA ILE A 385 48.65 -12.23 71.76
C ILE A 385 48.18 -12.91 70.46
N PRO A 386 46.94 -13.44 70.38
CA PRO A 386 46.40 -14.00 69.15
C PRO A 386 46.35 -12.97 68.01
N PRO A 387 46.57 -13.38 66.75
CA PRO A 387 46.55 -12.46 65.62
C PRO A 387 45.16 -11.87 65.41
N LYS A 388 45.10 -10.59 65.01
CA LYS A 388 43.85 -9.93 64.63
C LYS A 388 43.44 -10.39 63.24
N ILE A 389 42.21 -10.86 63.10
CA ILE A 389 41.67 -11.34 61.83
C ILE A 389 40.85 -10.25 61.18
N GLN A 390 41.07 -10.06 59.88
CA GLN A 390 40.26 -9.22 59.03
C GLN A 390 39.64 -10.08 57.94
N VAL A 391 38.33 -9.95 57.77
CA VAL A 391 37.56 -10.62 56.72
C VAL A 391 36.97 -9.53 55.84
N SER A 392 37.24 -9.59 54.54
CA SER A 392 36.71 -8.64 53.53
C SER A 392 35.46 -9.21 52.86
N LEU A 393 34.51 -8.34 52.53
CA LEU A 393 33.32 -8.73 51.77
C LEU A 393 33.67 -8.97 50.30
N PRO A 394 33.02 -9.94 49.63
CA PRO A 394 33.13 -10.08 48.19
C PRO A 394 32.51 -8.87 47.48
N THR A 395 33.09 -8.50 46.34
CA THR A 395 32.61 -7.40 45.49
C THR A 395 31.94 -7.97 44.25
N PHE A 396 30.70 -7.57 43.99
CA PHE A 396 30.02 -7.87 42.72
C PHE A 396 30.41 -6.82 41.68
N ILE A 397 30.96 -7.26 40.54
CA ILE A 397 31.34 -6.39 39.43
C ILE A 397 30.35 -6.66 38.29
N PRO A 398 29.34 -5.80 38.07
CA PRO A 398 28.40 -5.97 36.99
C PRO A 398 29.10 -5.79 35.64
N LYS A 399 28.85 -6.68 34.69
CA LYS A 399 29.27 -6.48 33.30
C LYS A 399 28.20 -5.66 32.55
N PRO A 400 28.60 -4.67 31.75
CA PRO A 400 27.66 -3.94 30.91
C PRO A 400 26.97 -4.89 29.92
N LEU A 401 25.67 -4.65 29.72
CA LEU A 401 24.84 -5.48 28.84
C LEU A 401 25.07 -5.08 27.39
N ASP A 402 25.61 -6.01 26.60
CA ASP A 402 25.69 -5.87 25.15
C ASP A 402 24.32 -6.18 24.53
N ARG A 403 23.61 -5.12 24.13
CA ARG A 403 22.24 -5.25 23.58
C ARG A 403 22.22 -5.96 22.24
N GLU A 404 23.24 -5.80 21.42
CA GLU A 404 23.31 -6.40 20.09
C GLU A 404 23.50 -7.92 20.18
N LYS A 405 24.39 -8.38 21.06
CA LYS A 405 24.51 -9.82 21.34
C LYS A 405 23.22 -10.40 21.90
N LEU A 406 22.51 -9.64 22.73
CA LEU A 406 21.24 -10.07 23.33
C LEU A 406 20.14 -10.21 22.27
N TYR A 407 20.04 -9.26 21.34
CA TYR A 407 19.15 -9.37 20.18
C TYR A 407 19.51 -10.57 19.29
N SER A 408 20.80 -10.79 19.01
CA SER A 408 21.25 -11.93 18.17
C SER A 408 20.88 -13.29 18.77
N LEU A 409 20.86 -13.40 20.10
CA LEU A 409 20.52 -14.63 20.80
C LEU A 409 19.00 -14.83 20.94
N PHE A 410 18.23 -13.75 20.98
CA PHE A 410 16.77 -13.80 21.18
C PHE A 410 16.04 -14.34 19.95
N GLY A 411 16.50 -13.95 18.76
CA GLY A 411 15.93 -14.32 17.47
C GLY A 411 15.63 -13.11 16.61
N GLN A 412 15.46 -13.33 15.31
CA GLN A 412 15.15 -12.31 14.32
C GLN A 412 13.79 -12.56 13.70
N ILE A 413 13.09 -11.48 13.34
CA ILE A 413 11.89 -11.56 12.51
C ILE A 413 12.36 -11.52 11.06
N THR A 414 11.95 -12.49 10.25
CA THR A 414 12.18 -12.42 8.80
C THR A 414 11.42 -11.20 8.25
N PRO A 415 12.09 -10.30 7.50
CA PRO A 415 11.43 -9.14 6.90
C PRO A 415 10.26 -9.55 6.01
N LEU A 416 9.37 -8.58 5.74
CA LEU A 416 8.21 -8.76 4.88
C LEU A 416 8.64 -9.23 3.48
N SER A 417 8.42 -10.51 3.16
CA SER A 417 8.59 -11.03 1.80
C SER A 417 7.25 -10.93 1.06
N THR A 418 7.04 -9.88 0.27
CA THR A 418 5.98 -9.88 -0.75
C THR A 418 6.49 -10.64 -1.97
N ALA A 419 6.23 -11.95 -2.03
CA ALA A 419 6.36 -12.68 -3.27
C ALA A 419 5.13 -12.36 -4.13
N THR A 420 5.26 -11.38 -5.03
CA THR A 420 4.26 -11.17 -6.07
C THR A 420 4.43 -12.29 -7.09
N GLU A 421 3.62 -13.35 -7.02
CA GLU A 421 3.45 -14.22 -8.18
C GLU A 421 2.67 -13.42 -9.23
N GLU A 422 3.40 -12.90 -10.21
CA GLU A 422 2.81 -12.31 -11.41
C GLU A 422 1.96 -13.35 -12.14
N ASN A 423 0.65 -13.35 -11.89
CA ASN A 423 -0.32 -13.87 -12.85
C ASN A 423 -0.46 -12.86 -13.99
N VAL A 424 0.59 -12.76 -14.81
CA VAL A 424 0.65 -11.84 -15.93
C VAL A 424 0.66 -12.64 -17.23
N LEU A 425 -0.51 -12.70 -17.86
CA LEU A 425 -0.59 -12.74 -19.32
C LEU A 425 -0.08 -11.39 -19.86
N SER A 426 1.24 -11.19 -19.84
CA SER A 426 1.89 -10.14 -20.62
C SER A 426 3.31 -10.57 -20.95
N LEU A 427 3.57 -10.57 -22.26
CA LEU A 427 4.88 -10.79 -22.84
C LEU A 427 5.80 -9.60 -22.50
N HIS A 428 6.96 -9.93 -21.94
CA HIS A 428 8.18 -9.11 -21.84
C HIS A 428 8.23 -7.99 -20.77
N GLN A 429 8.54 -8.38 -19.52
CA GLN A 429 9.46 -7.60 -18.68
C GLN A 429 10.43 -8.52 -17.90
N PRO A 430 11.68 -8.09 -17.60
CA PRO A 430 12.66 -8.91 -16.89
C PRO A 430 12.42 -8.84 -15.38
N LYS A 431 12.24 -10.01 -14.76
CA LYS A 431 12.19 -10.21 -13.31
C LYS A 431 13.44 -9.62 -12.64
N THR A 432 13.27 -8.58 -11.82
CA THR A 432 14.35 -8.07 -10.96
C THR A 432 14.12 -8.63 -9.55
N SER A 433 15.10 -9.35 -9.00
CA SER A 433 15.09 -9.78 -7.60
C SER A 433 15.07 -8.55 -6.68
N VAL A 434 14.08 -8.44 -5.79
CA VAL A 434 14.03 -7.36 -4.78
C VAL A 434 15.26 -7.49 -3.88
N ARG A 435 16.14 -6.48 -3.88
CA ARG A 435 17.34 -6.43 -3.04
C ARG A 435 16.98 -5.78 -1.70
N GLU A 436 17.34 -6.34 -0.56
CA GLU A 436 17.00 -5.71 0.72
C GLU A 436 18.06 -4.69 1.16
N LEU A 437 17.70 -3.70 1.99
CA LEU A 437 18.69 -2.83 2.64
C LEU A 437 19.60 -3.66 3.55
N LEU A 438 20.91 -3.39 3.48
CA LEU A 438 21.87 -3.92 4.44
C LEU A 438 21.57 -3.34 5.82
N ASP A 439 21.67 -4.16 6.87
CA ASP A 439 21.49 -3.70 8.24
C ASP A 439 22.52 -2.60 8.56
N GLU A 440 23.79 -2.89 8.26
CA GLU A 440 24.86 -1.90 8.23
C GLU A 440 25.41 -1.77 6.80
N PRO A 441 25.43 -0.54 6.23
CA PRO A 441 26.14 -0.27 4.98
C PRO A 441 27.62 -0.62 5.14
N GLU A 442 28.30 -0.84 4.03
CA GLU A 442 29.73 -1.19 3.97
C GLU A 442 30.49 -0.18 3.08
N LEU A 443 31.62 0.32 3.56
CA LEU A 443 32.51 1.15 2.74
C LEU A 443 33.35 0.25 1.84
N VAL A 444 33.10 0.30 0.54
CA VAL A 444 33.78 -0.53 -0.47
C VAL A 444 35.11 0.09 -0.88
N ALA A 445 35.15 1.40 -1.13
CA ALA A 445 36.36 2.09 -1.57
C ALA A 445 36.29 3.60 -1.27
N THR A 446 37.45 4.24 -1.24
CA THR A 446 37.57 5.71 -1.26
C THR A 446 38.52 6.09 -2.39
N ILE A 447 38.01 6.89 -3.33
CA ILE A 447 38.73 7.33 -4.53
C ILE A 447 39.19 8.77 -4.30
N GLN A 448 40.50 8.98 -4.34
CA GLN A 448 41.10 10.32 -4.25
C GLN A 448 41.13 10.95 -5.64
N THR A 449 40.36 12.02 -5.83
CA THR A 449 40.19 12.64 -7.16
C THR A 449 41.18 13.80 -7.40
N GLY A 450 41.75 14.34 -6.33
CA GLY A 450 42.62 15.50 -6.36
C GLY A 450 41.91 16.83 -6.68
N TYR A 451 40.58 16.90 -6.50
CA TYR A 451 39.87 18.17 -6.42
C TYR A 451 40.04 18.77 -5.01
N GLU A 452 40.04 20.11 -4.91
CA GLU A 452 39.93 20.79 -3.63
C GLU A 452 38.45 20.81 -3.17
N HIS A 453 37.55 21.18 -4.08
CA HIS A 453 36.10 21.18 -3.87
C HIS A 453 35.42 20.30 -4.91
N LEU A 454 34.96 19.11 -4.52
CA LEU A 454 34.28 18.16 -5.42
C LEU A 454 32.76 18.30 -5.32
N ARG A 455 32.06 18.35 -6.47
CA ARG A 455 30.62 18.67 -6.52
C ARG A 455 29.77 17.56 -7.11
N SER A 456 30.18 16.98 -8.24
CA SER A 456 29.35 16.04 -9.00
C SER A 456 30.12 14.78 -9.35
N VAL A 457 29.39 13.67 -9.39
CA VAL A 457 29.87 12.35 -9.80
C VAL A 457 28.78 11.68 -10.62
N THR A 458 29.18 11.03 -11.71
CA THR A 458 28.30 10.18 -12.51
C THR A 458 29.06 8.93 -12.92
N CYS A 459 28.36 7.81 -13.08
CA CYS A 459 28.93 6.49 -13.15
C CYS A 459 28.59 5.81 -14.49
N LEU A 460 29.57 5.13 -15.08
CA LEU A 460 29.42 4.39 -16.33
C LEU A 460 29.12 2.92 -16.06
N ASN A 461 28.61 2.24 -17.10
CA ASN A 461 28.25 0.83 -17.04
C ASN A 461 29.42 -0.11 -16.70
N ASP A 462 30.66 0.29 -17.00
CA ASP A 462 31.87 -0.47 -16.69
C ASP A 462 32.40 -0.23 -15.25
N GLY A 463 31.69 0.59 -14.47
CA GLY A 463 32.05 0.95 -13.10
C GLY A 463 33.11 2.06 -12.99
N SER A 464 33.50 2.69 -14.10
CA SER A 464 34.24 3.94 -14.07
C SER A 464 33.33 5.12 -13.70
N ILE A 465 33.92 6.20 -13.20
CA ILE A 465 33.19 7.39 -12.74
C ILE A 465 33.77 8.64 -13.38
N TRP A 466 32.90 9.53 -13.85
CA TRP A 466 33.25 10.92 -14.11
C TRP A 466 33.00 11.75 -12.86
N THR A 467 33.87 12.71 -12.62
CA THR A 467 33.81 13.61 -11.47
C THR A 467 34.09 15.03 -11.91
N SER A 468 33.43 15.97 -11.25
CA SER A 468 33.59 17.40 -11.47
C SER A 468 33.51 18.18 -10.16
N GLY A 469 34.27 19.26 -10.08
CA GLY A 469 34.37 20.12 -8.89
C GLY A 469 34.50 21.59 -9.29
N GLU A 470 35.03 22.42 -8.39
CA GLU A 470 35.35 23.83 -8.66
C GLU A 470 36.65 23.96 -9.48
N SER A 471 36.73 23.25 -10.60
CA SER A 471 37.80 23.35 -11.59
C SER A 471 37.23 23.17 -13.00
N ASN A 472 37.93 23.66 -14.01
CA ASN A 472 37.55 23.45 -15.41
C ASN A 472 37.89 22.04 -15.95
N ASP A 473 38.63 21.24 -15.18
CA ASP A 473 38.89 19.84 -15.51
C ASP A 473 37.72 18.96 -15.05
N ILE A 474 37.25 18.08 -15.92
CA ILE A 474 36.33 16.97 -15.63
C ILE A 474 37.15 15.68 -15.75
N LYS A 475 37.19 14.87 -14.70
CA LYS A 475 38.11 13.71 -14.60
C LYS A 475 37.36 12.39 -14.53
N CYS A 476 37.80 11.41 -15.31
CA CYS A 476 37.30 10.04 -15.32
C CYS A 476 38.25 9.14 -14.53
N PHE A 477 37.73 8.34 -13.60
CA PHE A 477 38.48 7.38 -12.80
C PHE A 477 37.93 5.97 -13.00
N ASN A 478 38.79 4.96 -12.98
CA ASN A 478 38.34 3.57 -12.93
C ASN A 478 37.87 3.17 -11.51
N SER A 479 37.33 1.97 -11.39
CA SER A 479 36.85 1.41 -10.11
C SER A 479 37.93 1.26 -9.03
N LYS A 480 39.22 1.32 -9.37
CA LYS A 480 40.36 1.31 -8.43
C LYS A 480 40.85 2.72 -8.07
N GLY A 481 40.22 3.76 -8.62
CA GLY A 481 40.59 5.17 -8.39
C GLY A 481 41.77 5.67 -9.23
N SER A 482 42.17 4.97 -10.29
CA SER A 482 43.18 5.47 -11.23
C SER A 482 42.54 6.39 -12.27
N LEU A 483 43.16 7.55 -12.53
CA LEU A 483 42.72 8.51 -13.55
C LEU A 483 42.85 7.90 -14.95
N LEU A 484 41.75 7.85 -15.69
CA LEU A 484 41.68 7.35 -17.08
C LEU A 484 41.77 8.48 -18.10
N GLN A 485 41.04 9.58 -17.86
CA GLN A 485 40.90 10.66 -18.82
C GLN A 485 40.57 11.98 -18.11
N THR A 486 41.02 13.10 -18.70
CA THR A 486 40.59 14.44 -18.32
C THR A 486 40.02 15.16 -19.54
N VAL A 487 38.86 15.78 -19.39
CA VAL A 487 38.24 16.68 -20.36
C VAL A 487 38.29 18.08 -19.78
N LYS A 488 38.65 19.08 -20.59
CA LYS A 488 38.69 20.48 -20.16
C LYS A 488 37.50 21.24 -20.71
N GLU A 489 36.85 21.99 -19.84
CA GLU A 489 35.87 22.99 -20.21
C GLU A 489 36.57 24.14 -20.98
N LYS A 490 36.00 24.54 -22.13
CA LYS A 490 36.66 25.44 -23.09
C LYS A 490 36.76 26.89 -22.62
N THR A 491 35.83 27.36 -21.81
CA THR A 491 35.74 28.75 -21.32
C THR A 491 36.57 28.99 -20.07
N GLY A 492 37.09 27.93 -19.45
CA GLY A 492 37.86 28.03 -18.20
C GLY A 492 37.00 28.14 -16.94
N ASN A 493 35.68 28.10 -17.09
CA ASN A 493 34.76 28.00 -15.97
C ASN A 493 34.62 26.54 -15.53
N PHE A 494 34.22 26.32 -14.28
CA PHE A 494 33.82 24.99 -13.84
C PHE A 494 32.40 24.68 -14.31
N PRO A 495 32.11 23.44 -14.72
CA PRO A 495 30.76 23.06 -15.09
C PRO A 495 29.86 22.97 -13.85
N ASN A 496 28.57 23.25 -14.03
CA ASN A 496 27.60 23.20 -12.94
C ASN A 496 27.34 21.76 -12.49
N ASP A 497 27.17 20.86 -13.46
CA ASP A 497 26.89 19.44 -13.25
C ASP A 497 27.33 18.59 -14.46
N ILE A 498 27.37 17.27 -14.27
CA ILE A 498 27.74 16.28 -15.28
C ILE A 498 26.77 15.10 -15.30
N ALA A 499 26.54 14.52 -16.47
CA ALA A 499 25.81 13.25 -16.63
C ALA A 499 26.40 12.43 -17.77
N VAL A 500 25.98 11.18 -17.91
CA VAL A 500 26.36 10.32 -19.03
C VAL A 500 25.09 9.88 -19.75
N ASP A 501 25.12 9.87 -21.08
CA ASP A 501 24.00 9.34 -21.87
C ASP A 501 24.08 7.82 -22.09
N SER A 502 23.09 7.28 -22.80
CA SER A 502 22.98 5.84 -23.10
C SER A 502 24.14 5.31 -23.95
N ASP A 503 24.82 6.17 -24.71
CA ASP A 503 25.99 5.81 -25.53
C ASP A 503 27.29 5.84 -24.72
N GLY A 504 27.24 6.33 -23.48
CA GLY A 504 28.41 6.53 -22.63
C GLY A 504 29.11 7.89 -22.87
N ASP A 505 28.51 8.78 -23.66
CA ASP A 505 29.07 10.11 -23.91
C ASP A 505 28.81 11.04 -22.70
N LEU A 506 29.81 11.85 -22.35
CA LEU A 506 29.73 12.79 -21.23
C LEU A 506 28.95 14.04 -21.64
N LEU A 507 27.98 14.41 -20.80
CA LEU A 507 27.23 15.66 -20.88
C LEU A 507 27.59 16.55 -19.69
N TYR A 508 27.66 17.85 -19.91
CA TYR A 508 27.85 18.80 -18.82
C TYR A 508 27.17 20.13 -19.08
N THR A 509 26.79 20.82 -18.01
CA THR A 509 26.14 22.13 -18.06
C THR A 509 27.11 23.24 -17.70
N ASN A 510 26.97 24.39 -18.36
CA ASN A 510 27.66 25.61 -18.00
C ASN A 510 26.63 26.74 -17.87
N GLY A 511 26.35 27.11 -16.63
CA GLY A 511 25.40 28.18 -16.29
C GLY A 511 25.86 29.56 -16.76
N ALA A 512 27.17 29.78 -16.87
CA ALA A 512 27.72 31.07 -17.31
C ALA A 512 27.55 31.29 -18.82
N THR A 513 27.67 30.24 -19.63
CA THR A 513 27.45 30.32 -21.09
C THR A 513 25.99 30.07 -21.49
N GLY A 514 25.17 29.55 -20.57
CA GLY A 514 23.79 29.17 -20.86
C GLY A 514 23.70 27.93 -21.75
N THR A 515 24.64 26.99 -21.64
CA THR A 515 24.83 25.91 -22.62
C THR A 515 24.93 24.53 -21.96
N VAL A 516 24.31 23.55 -22.59
CA VAL A 516 24.56 22.12 -22.34
C VAL A 516 25.51 21.62 -23.43
N TYR A 517 26.62 21.02 -23.03
CA TYR A 517 27.62 20.47 -23.92
C TYR A 517 27.58 18.95 -23.91
N LYS A 518 27.91 18.35 -25.06
CA LYS A 518 28.15 16.92 -25.21
C LYS A 518 29.61 16.70 -25.62
N VAL A 519 30.24 15.68 -25.04
CA VAL A 519 31.62 15.30 -25.34
C VAL A 519 31.60 13.97 -26.06
N LYS A 520 31.91 14.00 -27.35
CA LYS A 520 31.95 12.83 -28.22
C LYS A 520 33.33 12.70 -28.83
N ASN A 521 33.95 11.51 -28.75
CA ASN A 521 35.30 11.26 -29.29
C ASN A 521 36.35 12.31 -28.85
N ARG A 522 36.30 12.76 -27.58
CA ARG A 522 37.16 13.81 -27.01
C ARG A 522 36.98 15.21 -27.62
N GLN A 523 35.95 15.42 -28.43
CA GLN A 523 35.56 16.73 -28.92
C GLN A 523 34.29 17.18 -28.18
N THR A 524 34.30 18.42 -27.69
CA THR A 524 33.14 19.04 -27.07
C THR A 524 32.32 19.78 -28.12
N GLU A 525 31.04 19.44 -28.22
CA GLU A 525 30.03 20.09 -29.07
C GLU A 525 28.93 20.76 -28.21
N GLU A 526 28.35 21.84 -28.73
CA GLU A 526 27.19 22.50 -28.11
C GLU A 526 25.92 21.69 -28.45
N LEU A 527 25.22 21.18 -27.43
CA LEU A 527 23.99 20.41 -27.62
C LEU A 527 22.75 21.31 -27.54
N ILE A 528 22.67 22.15 -26.50
CA ILE A 528 21.57 23.07 -26.26
C ILE A 528 22.14 24.42 -25.85
N ARG A 529 21.69 25.50 -26.50
CA ARG A 529 22.01 26.87 -26.12
C ARG A 529 20.74 27.61 -25.75
N LEU A 530 20.68 28.07 -24.50
CA LEU A 530 19.52 28.72 -23.91
C LEU A 530 19.66 30.24 -24.01
N GLN A 531 18.52 30.92 -24.02
CA GLN A 531 18.41 32.39 -23.99
C GLN A 531 17.44 32.77 -22.87
N GLY A 532 17.84 33.69 -21.98
CA GLY A 532 17.01 34.09 -20.83
C GLY A 532 17.03 33.12 -19.64
N TRP A 533 17.70 31.98 -19.79
CA TRP A 533 17.73 30.88 -18.81
C TRP A 533 19.14 30.30 -18.71
N LYS A 534 19.53 29.95 -17.49
CA LYS A 534 20.81 29.32 -17.17
C LYS A 534 20.57 27.86 -16.76
N PRO A 535 21.24 26.90 -17.41
CA PRO A 535 21.13 25.50 -17.02
C PRO A 535 21.95 25.27 -15.73
N GLY A 536 21.35 24.52 -14.81
CA GLY A 536 21.94 24.13 -13.53
C GLY A 536 22.43 22.68 -13.59
N TYR A 537 21.54 21.76 -13.24
CA TYR A 537 21.84 20.33 -13.05
C TYR A 537 21.12 19.50 -14.10
N LEU A 538 21.64 18.31 -14.39
CA LEU A 538 21.08 17.47 -15.43
C LEU A 538 21.08 15.99 -15.05
N CYS A 539 20.15 15.24 -15.62
CA CYS A 539 20.23 13.79 -15.67
C CYS A 539 19.72 13.28 -17.01
N VAL A 540 20.16 12.08 -17.40
CA VAL A 540 19.62 11.38 -18.56
C VAL A 540 18.59 10.37 -18.08
N THR A 541 17.42 10.37 -18.70
CA THR A 541 16.32 9.47 -18.36
C THR A 541 16.56 8.07 -18.90
N SER A 542 15.80 7.11 -18.39
CA SER A 542 15.75 5.73 -18.90
C SER A 542 15.37 5.64 -20.39
N THR A 543 14.67 6.64 -20.93
CA THR A 543 14.30 6.74 -22.36
C THR A 543 15.37 7.43 -23.22
N GLY A 544 16.47 7.89 -22.63
CA GLY A 544 17.51 8.68 -23.30
C GLY A 544 17.15 10.16 -23.50
N ASP A 545 16.05 10.64 -22.91
CA ASP A 545 15.75 12.07 -22.85
C ASP A 545 16.65 12.75 -21.80
N LEU A 546 16.89 14.05 -21.96
CA LEU A 546 17.69 14.86 -21.05
C LEU A 546 16.77 15.72 -20.18
N LEU A 547 16.87 15.60 -18.87
CA LEU A 547 16.22 16.51 -17.92
C LEU A 547 17.23 17.54 -17.44
N VAL A 548 16.85 18.82 -17.49
CA VAL A 548 17.72 19.93 -17.07
C VAL A 548 16.96 20.86 -16.13
N THR A 549 17.50 21.11 -14.94
CA THR A 549 17.03 22.20 -14.08
C THR A 549 17.59 23.53 -14.58
N MET A 550 16.76 24.57 -14.58
CA MET A 550 17.11 25.89 -15.09
C MET A 550 16.66 26.98 -14.14
N CYS A 551 17.42 28.06 -14.06
CA CYS A 551 17.02 29.30 -13.42
C CYS A 551 16.94 30.43 -14.45
N SER A 552 16.03 31.38 -14.24
CA SER A 552 15.95 32.58 -15.07
C SER A 552 17.18 33.47 -14.85
N ASP A 553 17.53 34.31 -15.82
CA ASP A 553 18.70 35.20 -15.72
C ASP A 553 18.62 36.20 -14.55
N ASP A 554 17.41 36.57 -14.13
CA ASP A 554 17.14 37.41 -12.96
C ASP A 554 17.07 36.62 -11.64
N TYR A 555 17.24 35.29 -11.71
CA TYR A 555 17.16 34.34 -10.60
C TYR A 555 15.83 34.31 -9.86
N THR A 556 14.73 34.81 -10.45
CA THR A 556 13.42 34.83 -9.79
C THR A 556 12.58 33.57 -10.03
N GLN A 557 12.94 32.77 -11.03
CA GLN A 557 12.19 31.57 -11.43
C GLN A 557 13.10 30.37 -11.61
N SER A 558 12.53 29.19 -11.42
CA SER A 558 13.19 27.92 -11.72
C SER A 558 12.22 26.95 -12.36
N LYS A 559 12.72 26.13 -13.29
CA LYS A 559 11.95 25.11 -13.99
C LYS A 559 12.81 23.89 -14.30
N VAL A 560 12.15 22.78 -14.60
CA VAL A 560 12.75 21.60 -15.21
C VAL A 560 12.28 21.51 -16.64
N VAL A 561 13.17 21.21 -17.58
CA VAL A 561 12.83 20.99 -18.97
C VAL A 561 13.34 19.62 -19.42
N ARG A 562 12.48 18.84 -20.06
CA ARG A 562 12.81 17.57 -20.70
C ARG A 562 13.09 17.80 -22.18
N TYR A 563 14.25 17.38 -22.65
CA TYR A 563 14.67 17.43 -24.05
C TYR A 563 14.81 16.03 -24.63
N SER A 564 14.49 15.88 -25.91
CA SER A 564 14.96 14.74 -26.71
C SER A 564 15.97 15.26 -27.72
N GLY A 565 17.24 14.92 -27.50
CA GLY A 565 18.35 15.63 -28.15
C GLY A 565 18.34 17.11 -27.78
N SER A 566 18.16 17.99 -28.77
CA SER A 566 18.06 19.44 -28.58
C SER A 566 16.62 19.98 -28.58
N THR A 567 15.61 19.11 -28.74
CA THR A 567 14.20 19.51 -28.86
C THR A 567 13.51 19.44 -27.51
N GLU A 568 12.92 20.55 -27.07
CA GLU A 568 12.11 20.61 -25.85
C GLU A 568 10.81 19.79 -26.01
N LYS A 569 10.58 18.83 -25.11
CA LYS A 569 9.37 18.00 -25.06
C LYS A 569 8.37 18.44 -24.00
N GLN A 570 8.88 18.95 -22.89
CA GLN A 570 8.08 19.23 -21.71
C GLN A 570 8.78 20.25 -20.83
N THR A 571 8.01 21.21 -20.31
CA THR A 571 8.42 22.13 -19.25
C THR A 571 7.60 21.82 -18.00
N ILE A 572 8.29 21.69 -16.88
CA ILE A 572 7.73 21.43 -15.55
C ILE A 572 8.12 22.62 -14.68
N GLN A 573 7.14 23.43 -14.28
CA GLN A 573 7.42 24.69 -13.57
C GLN A 573 6.38 25.02 -12.50
N PHE A 574 5.10 24.78 -12.80
CA PHE A 574 3.99 25.13 -11.91
C PHE A 574 3.15 23.89 -11.59
N ASP A 575 2.53 23.87 -10.41
CA ASP A 575 1.52 22.87 -10.06
C ASP A 575 0.16 23.18 -10.70
N ASP A 576 -0.83 22.31 -10.46
CA ASP A 576 -2.18 22.46 -11.01
C ASP A 576 -2.92 23.72 -10.48
N GLU A 577 -2.42 24.34 -9.40
CA GLU A 577 -2.93 25.60 -8.85
C GLU A 577 -2.18 26.84 -9.41
N GLY A 578 -1.18 26.63 -10.28
CA GLY A 578 -0.34 27.69 -10.83
C GLY A 578 0.77 28.19 -9.90
N LYS A 579 1.04 27.51 -8.78
CA LYS A 579 2.15 27.86 -7.88
C LYS A 579 3.46 27.24 -8.37
N PRO A 580 4.60 27.92 -8.19
CA PRO A 580 5.89 27.40 -8.63
C PRO A 580 6.25 26.11 -7.88
N LEU A 581 6.67 25.09 -8.63
CA LEU A 581 7.11 23.82 -8.07
C LEU A 581 8.46 23.94 -7.35
N TYR A 582 9.33 24.82 -7.85
CA TYR A 582 10.71 24.99 -7.40
C TYR A 582 10.95 26.43 -6.94
N SER A 583 11.91 26.60 -6.02
CA SER A 583 12.27 27.90 -5.50
C SER A 583 13.02 28.74 -6.54
N GLY A 584 12.61 29.99 -6.75
CA GLY A 584 13.27 30.91 -7.68
C GLY A 584 14.57 31.47 -7.11
N ASN A 585 15.72 30.90 -7.50
CA ASN A 585 17.06 31.36 -7.12
C ASN A 585 18.16 30.60 -7.90
N TYR A 586 19.40 31.03 -7.71
CA TYR A 586 20.60 30.45 -8.34
C TYR A 586 21.16 29.21 -7.60
N TYR A 587 20.62 28.84 -6.44
CA TYR A 587 21.15 27.73 -5.65
C TYR A 587 20.83 26.36 -6.27
N SER A 588 21.57 25.37 -5.78
CA SER A 588 21.56 23.98 -6.24
C SER A 588 20.16 23.38 -6.34
N LYS A 589 19.89 22.75 -7.49
CA LYS A 589 18.67 21.99 -7.78
C LYS A 589 19.06 20.70 -8.48
N TYR A 590 19.64 19.75 -7.75
CA TYR A 590 20.06 18.47 -8.34
C TYR A 590 18.81 17.69 -8.78
N ILE A 591 18.95 16.92 -9.84
CA ILE A 591 17.83 16.24 -10.50
C ILE A 591 18.19 14.80 -10.83
N THR A 592 17.22 13.89 -10.68
CA THR A 592 17.30 12.51 -11.15
C THR A 592 15.93 12.01 -11.59
N GLU A 593 15.89 10.90 -12.33
CA GLU A 593 14.67 10.15 -12.64
C GLU A 593 14.67 8.84 -11.86
N ASN A 594 13.57 8.48 -11.20
CA ASN A 594 13.43 7.15 -10.57
C ASN A 594 12.92 6.10 -11.57
N ARG A 595 12.89 4.81 -11.22
CA ARG A 595 12.37 3.78 -12.16
C ARG A 595 10.87 3.85 -12.40
N ASN A 596 10.13 4.64 -11.62
CA ASN A 596 8.72 4.93 -11.86
C ASN A 596 8.52 6.07 -12.88
N HIS A 597 9.61 6.57 -13.49
CA HIS A 597 9.64 7.72 -14.39
C HIS A 597 9.26 9.07 -13.74
N ASP A 598 9.27 9.13 -12.41
CA ASP A 598 9.11 10.36 -11.67
C ASP A 598 10.39 11.19 -11.73
N VAL A 599 10.21 12.51 -11.84
CA VAL A 599 11.32 13.46 -11.79
C VAL A 599 11.50 13.92 -10.34
N CYS A 600 12.68 13.68 -9.78
CA CYS A 600 13.02 13.98 -8.40
C CYS A 600 14.03 15.11 -8.36
N VAL A 601 13.71 16.21 -7.67
CA VAL A 601 14.55 17.41 -7.59
C VAL A 601 14.88 17.74 -6.13
N ALA A 602 16.16 17.74 -5.78
CA ALA A 602 16.65 18.24 -4.50
C ALA A 602 16.81 19.77 -4.58
N ASP A 603 15.88 20.51 -4.00
CA ASP A 603 15.84 21.97 -4.03
C ASP A 603 16.37 22.54 -2.69
N TYR A 604 17.60 23.03 -2.74
CA TYR A 604 18.34 23.53 -1.58
C TYR A 604 17.59 24.63 -0.83
N MET A 605 17.15 25.69 -1.53
CA MET A 605 16.49 26.84 -0.90
C MET A 605 15.05 26.56 -0.51
N ALA A 606 14.39 25.58 -1.14
CA ALA A 606 13.08 25.12 -0.69
C ALA A 606 13.18 24.21 0.56
N CYS A 607 14.40 23.83 0.97
CA CYS A 607 14.65 22.83 2.01
C CYS A 607 13.86 21.54 1.76
N ALA A 608 13.77 21.12 0.49
CA ALA A 608 12.85 20.05 0.10
C ALA A 608 13.33 19.25 -1.12
N VAL A 609 13.05 17.95 -1.10
CA VAL A 609 13.00 17.13 -2.32
C VAL A 609 11.60 17.21 -2.90
N VAL A 610 11.49 17.67 -4.14
CA VAL A 610 10.24 17.82 -4.89
C VAL A 610 10.15 16.70 -5.91
N VAL A 611 9.12 15.87 -5.82
CA VAL A 611 8.89 14.77 -6.75
C VAL A 611 7.62 15.01 -7.54
N VAL A 612 7.75 14.89 -8.86
CA VAL A 612 6.64 15.04 -9.81
C VAL A 612 6.54 13.78 -10.66
N TYR A 613 5.32 13.45 -11.09
CA TYR A 613 5.11 12.37 -12.06
C TYR A 613 5.80 12.66 -13.40
N GLN A 614 5.88 11.64 -14.25
CA GLN A 614 6.42 11.78 -15.60
C GLN A 614 5.75 12.91 -16.42
N ASP A 615 4.45 13.17 -16.19
CA ASP A 615 3.69 14.25 -16.84
C ASP A 615 3.93 15.64 -16.23
N GLY A 616 4.72 15.74 -15.16
CA GLY A 616 5.12 16.99 -14.51
C GLY A 616 4.22 17.41 -13.35
N LYS A 617 3.16 16.66 -13.04
CA LYS A 617 2.28 16.98 -11.90
C LYS A 617 2.95 16.67 -10.57
N LEU A 618 2.73 17.55 -9.59
CA LEU A 618 3.25 17.36 -8.24
C LEU A 618 2.74 16.05 -7.63
N ARG A 619 3.67 15.21 -7.19
CA ARG A 619 3.37 13.96 -6.51
C ARG A 619 3.43 14.15 -4.99
N TRP A 620 4.58 14.61 -4.48
CA TRP A 620 4.79 14.92 -3.06
C TRP A 620 6.07 15.75 -2.85
N ARG A 621 6.26 16.24 -1.62
CA ARG A 621 7.47 16.93 -1.17
C ARG A 621 7.99 16.26 0.11
N TYR A 622 9.30 16.14 0.22
CA TYR A 622 9.98 15.67 1.43
C TYR A 622 10.84 16.79 2.00
N THR A 623 10.62 17.14 3.27
CA THR A 623 11.26 18.30 3.94
C THR A 623 12.16 17.86 5.11
N GLY A 624 12.76 16.68 5.01
CA GLY A 624 13.59 16.09 6.07
C GLY A 624 12.79 15.25 7.08
N HIS A 625 13.50 14.41 7.82
CA HIS A 625 12.93 13.57 8.87
C HIS A 625 13.37 14.11 10.25
N PRO A 626 12.46 14.29 11.22
CA PRO A 626 12.83 14.76 12.55
C PRO A 626 13.85 13.82 13.20
N SER A 627 14.98 14.34 13.64
CA SER A 627 15.99 13.57 14.37
C SER A 627 16.56 14.37 15.52
N VAL A 628 16.85 13.69 16.63
CA VAL A 628 17.52 14.30 17.80
C VAL A 628 19.00 14.55 17.52
N THR A 629 19.61 13.78 16.60
CA THR A 629 21.04 13.87 16.27
C THR A 629 21.34 14.82 15.10
N LYS A 630 20.34 15.13 14.26
CA LYS A 630 20.47 16.03 13.10
C LYS A 630 19.83 17.37 13.44
N ASN A 631 20.64 18.33 13.87
CA ASN A 631 20.18 19.60 14.43
C ASN A 631 20.24 20.77 13.44
N LYS A 632 20.75 20.55 12.22
CA LYS A 632 20.75 21.55 11.15
C LYS A 632 19.47 21.43 10.31
N PRO A 633 19.00 22.54 9.70
CA PRO A 633 17.93 22.48 8.71
C PRO A 633 18.25 21.47 7.60
N PHE A 634 17.23 20.78 7.09
CA PHE A 634 17.40 19.89 5.96
C PHE A 634 17.59 20.70 4.68
N GLU A 635 18.81 20.68 4.15
CA GLU A 635 19.19 21.41 2.95
C GLU A 635 19.75 20.43 1.92
N PRO A 636 18.90 19.87 1.03
CA PRO A 636 19.33 18.80 0.15
C PRO A 636 20.27 19.33 -0.93
N TRP A 637 21.43 18.66 -1.08
CA TRP A 637 22.39 18.92 -2.15
C TRP A 637 22.21 17.90 -3.27
N GLY A 638 22.94 16.77 -3.26
CA GLY A 638 22.84 15.77 -4.32
C GLY A 638 21.64 14.84 -4.14
N ILE A 639 21.16 14.29 -5.27
CA ILE A 639 20.07 13.31 -5.29
C ILE A 639 20.38 12.23 -6.33
N THR A 640 20.01 10.99 -6.03
CA THR A 640 20.11 9.85 -6.94
C THR A 640 19.04 8.81 -6.59
N THR A 641 18.91 7.80 -7.43
CA THR A 641 17.88 6.76 -7.33
C THR A 641 18.49 5.40 -7.60
N ASP A 642 17.96 4.37 -6.94
CA ASP A 642 18.47 3.00 -7.06
C ASP A 642 17.57 2.08 -7.87
N SER A 643 17.99 0.83 -8.04
CA SER A 643 17.24 -0.17 -8.83
C SER A 643 15.85 -0.51 -8.28
N GLN A 644 15.54 -0.08 -7.05
CA GLN A 644 14.25 -0.28 -6.36
C GLN A 644 13.42 0.99 -6.27
N SER A 645 13.78 2.05 -7.00
CA SER A 645 13.13 3.36 -6.92
C SER A 645 13.24 4.02 -5.54
N HIS A 646 14.19 3.60 -4.68
CA HIS A 646 14.50 4.42 -3.51
C HIS A 646 15.19 5.70 -3.96
N ILE A 647 14.91 6.78 -3.24
CA ILE A 647 15.49 8.10 -3.49
C ILE A 647 16.53 8.37 -2.40
N LEU A 648 17.77 8.58 -2.81
CA LEU A 648 18.88 8.92 -1.92
C LEU A 648 19.23 10.39 -2.10
N THR A 649 19.21 11.16 -1.02
CA THR A 649 19.52 12.60 -1.05
C THR A 649 20.53 12.97 0.02
N ALA A 650 21.53 13.77 -0.35
CA ALA A 650 22.57 14.23 0.56
C ALA A 650 22.08 15.44 1.37
N ASP A 651 22.28 15.38 2.67
CA ASP A 651 22.15 16.51 3.60
C ASP A 651 23.56 16.87 4.10
N SER A 652 24.16 17.86 3.44
CA SER A 652 25.57 18.24 3.58
C SER A 652 25.92 18.64 5.00
N ASP A 653 25.10 19.52 5.58
CA ASP A 653 25.32 20.17 6.88
C ASP A 653 25.11 19.20 8.05
N ASN A 654 24.24 18.20 7.87
CA ASN A 654 24.02 17.11 8.83
C ASN A 654 24.93 15.89 8.57
N HIS A 655 25.81 15.99 7.56
CA HIS A 655 26.81 14.98 7.19
C HIS A 655 26.20 13.59 6.97
N CYS A 656 25.06 13.51 6.28
CA CYS A 656 24.35 12.25 6.08
C CYS A 656 23.63 12.17 4.74
N ILE A 657 23.29 10.94 4.34
CA ILE A 657 22.38 10.68 3.22
C ILE A 657 21.04 10.18 3.78
N HIS A 658 19.94 10.75 3.30
CA HIS A 658 18.59 10.26 3.57
C HIS A 658 18.22 9.24 2.51
N THR A 659 17.73 8.08 2.92
CA THR A 659 17.15 7.07 2.02
C THR A 659 15.63 7.11 2.17
N LEU A 660 14.91 7.34 1.08
CA LEU A 660 13.46 7.39 1.02
C LEU A 660 12.93 6.26 0.16
N ASP A 661 11.73 5.76 0.46
CA ASP A 661 11.03 4.86 -0.43
C ASP A 661 10.48 5.59 -1.67
N GLN A 662 9.94 4.81 -2.61
CA GLN A 662 9.31 5.33 -3.83
C GLN A 662 8.10 6.27 -3.58
N ASN A 663 7.58 6.36 -2.36
CA ASN A 663 6.45 7.21 -1.96
C ASN A 663 6.90 8.37 -1.06
N GLY A 664 8.21 8.57 -0.88
CA GLY A 664 8.77 9.64 -0.05
C GLY A 664 8.75 9.36 1.45
N GLN A 665 8.44 8.13 1.87
CA GLN A 665 8.59 7.72 3.27
C GLN A 665 10.07 7.56 3.62
N PHE A 666 10.46 8.11 4.76
CA PHE A 666 11.82 7.97 5.25
C PHE A 666 12.10 6.53 5.69
N LEU A 667 13.16 5.94 5.12
CA LEU A 667 13.60 4.58 5.47
C LEU A 667 14.72 4.61 6.50
N ARG A 668 15.81 5.33 6.21
CA ARG A 668 17.00 5.39 7.09
C ARG A 668 17.96 6.51 6.72
N TYR A 669 18.88 6.78 7.64
CA TYR A 669 20.11 7.52 7.36
C TYR A 669 21.24 6.59 6.91
N ILE A 670 22.13 7.11 6.07
CA ILE A 670 23.50 6.64 5.91
C ILE A 670 24.40 7.77 6.42
N ASP A 671 24.87 7.64 7.66
CA ASP A 671 25.70 8.62 8.35
C ASP A 671 26.96 8.01 9.00
N ASN A 672 27.29 6.79 8.57
CA ASN A 672 28.52 6.10 8.91
C ASN A 672 29.71 6.59 8.06
N PHE A 673 30.91 6.08 8.32
CA PHE A 673 32.13 6.30 7.52
C PHE A 673 32.71 7.72 7.50
N ASP A 674 32.32 8.56 8.47
CA ASP A 674 32.82 9.93 8.61
C ASP A 674 32.65 10.76 7.33
N LEU A 675 31.45 10.66 6.71
CA LEU A 675 31.07 11.48 5.56
C LEU A 675 31.26 12.96 5.91
N LYS A 676 32.03 13.68 5.08
CA LYS A 676 32.22 15.12 5.21
C LYS A 676 31.56 15.86 4.07
N ASP A 677 30.53 16.63 4.40
CA ASP A 677 29.83 17.53 3.48
C ASP A 677 29.42 16.81 2.18
N PRO A 678 28.60 15.75 2.28
CA PRO A 678 28.20 14.96 1.12
C PRO A 678 27.47 15.82 0.10
N THR A 679 27.91 15.80 -1.16
CA THR A 679 27.29 16.58 -2.24
C THR A 679 26.76 15.66 -3.34
N GLY A 680 27.40 15.58 -4.49
CA GLY A 680 26.97 14.77 -5.62
C GLY A 680 26.89 13.27 -5.31
N LEU A 681 25.85 12.62 -5.83
CA LEU A 681 25.56 11.20 -5.64
C LEU A 681 25.37 10.50 -6.99
N CYS A 682 25.85 9.26 -7.11
CA CYS A 682 25.52 8.35 -8.23
C CYS A 682 25.35 6.93 -7.70
N VAL A 683 24.49 6.13 -8.33
CA VAL A 683 24.34 4.71 -8.03
C VAL A 683 24.78 3.89 -9.25
N ASP A 684 25.71 2.95 -9.08
CA ASP A 684 26.11 2.05 -10.18
C ASP A 684 25.08 0.94 -10.44
N ASN A 685 25.28 0.19 -11.53
CA ASN A 685 24.41 -0.95 -11.91
C ASN A 685 24.30 -2.06 -10.85
N ASN A 686 25.17 -2.05 -9.82
CA ASN A 686 25.14 -3.00 -8.72
C ASN A 686 24.54 -2.38 -7.45
N ASP A 687 23.91 -1.22 -7.53
CA ASP A 687 23.37 -0.45 -6.42
C ASP A 687 24.42 -0.05 -5.36
N ASN A 688 25.66 0.20 -5.79
CA ASN A 688 26.62 0.87 -4.92
C ASN A 688 26.49 2.37 -5.06
N LEU A 689 26.37 3.05 -3.92
CA LEU A 689 26.29 4.49 -3.84
C LEU A 689 27.70 5.10 -3.89
N PHE A 690 27.92 6.05 -4.79
CA PHE A 690 29.08 6.92 -4.82
C PHE A 690 28.70 8.27 -4.22
N VAL A 691 29.48 8.74 -3.25
CA VAL A 691 29.24 9.99 -2.52
C VAL A 691 30.46 10.90 -2.63
N CYS A 692 30.26 12.11 -3.16
CA CYS A 692 31.28 13.16 -3.17
C CYS A 692 31.40 13.81 -1.79
N GLU A 693 32.64 13.98 -1.29
CA GLU A 693 32.94 14.80 -0.12
C GLU A 693 33.47 16.16 -0.57
N PHE A 694 32.72 17.25 -0.35
CA PHE A 694 33.00 18.56 -0.95
C PHE A 694 34.41 19.06 -0.64
N TYR A 695 34.73 19.34 0.62
CA TYR A 695 36.03 19.90 1.02
C TYR A 695 37.20 18.91 1.03
N LYS A 696 36.93 17.60 0.95
CA LYS A 696 37.98 16.57 0.93
C LYS A 696 38.37 16.15 -0.48
N GLY A 697 37.53 16.42 -1.48
CA GLY A 697 37.80 16.01 -2.85
C GLY A 697 37.82 14.48 -3.04
N ASN A 698 37.12 13.73 -2.21
CA ASN A 698 37.08 12.27 -2.30
C ASN A 698 35.71 11.80 -2.78
N VAL A 699 35.69 10.64 -3.45
CA VAL A 699 34.46 9.89 -3.69
C VAL A 699 34.49 8.62 -2.84
N LYS A 700 33.50 8.42 -1.97
CA LYS A 700 33.31 7.18 -1.22
C LYS A 700 32.32 6.27 -1.94
N LYS A 701 32.71 5.02 -2.16
CA LYS A 701 31.82 3.96 -2.68
C LYS A 701 31.27 3.15 -1.51
N ILE A 702 29.96 3.12 -1.36
CA ILE A 702 29.25 2.51 -0.23
C ILE A 702 28.27 1.46 -0.78
N LYS A 703 28.35 0.24 -0.26
CA LYS A 703 27.34 -0.79 -0.48
C LYS A 703 26.28 -0.65 0.61
N TYR A 704 25.01 -0.50 0.23
CA TYR A 704 23.92 -0.32 1.20
C TYR A 704 22.71 -1.23 0.93
N LEU A 705 22.71 -1.96 -0.19
CA LEU A 705 21.76 -3.00 -0.55
C LEU A 705 22.45 -4.38 -0.54
N LYS A 706 21.71 -5.44 -0.18
CA LYS A 706 22.18 -6.82 -0.02
C LYS A 706 22.57 -7.46 -1.35
#